data_AF-A0A6V8KTF8-F1
#
_entry.id   AF-A0A6V8KTF8-F1
#
_cell.length_a   1.000
_cell.length_b   1.000
_cell.length_c   1.000
_cell.angle_alpha   90.00
_cell.angle_beta   90.00
_cell.angle_gamma   90.00
#
_symmetry.space_group_name_H-M   'P 1'
#
loop_
_entity.id
_entity.type
_entity.pdbx_description
1 polymer ?
#
loop_
_entity_poly.entity_id
_entity_poly.type
_entity_poly.pdbx_seq_one_letter_code
_entity_poly.pdbx_strand_id
1 'polypeptide(L)'
;MRRAAVLVLVSILGVPAPAVAAPAAPPAPVRVAAVDAFDDIETARRTRPVAPGLTLTSFDRYHAAGWLRADALTADLSGRLTADYVNSGEVARTEPLRVAADRSRAVAAVNGDFFDINASGAAQGIGIQSGQLIQSPVQGSVNAVGITPEGVGKVVQVYFEGTAALPGGTRVALTQFNNMVQPGGVGAFTALWGSYDRRRAVEGAARVTEVTLSGGTVATVSGVAGSGPIPAGTTVLLGRDAGADALAALEPGDAVDVSYAPRSSDGGPLKAAVGGRQVLVKDGVPQDIGDVTPEPRTAVGFSADGRRMYLLTVDGRQADSRGVTLTELGRLMAELGAYNALNLDGGGSSTLLAREPGQAAVQVENSPSDGSERPVPNGLALYAAPGSGRLAGFWVETAADPVAAPGTGPVRGGNPDRVLAGLTRRLTAAGYDETYGPASGTPSWRATHGYVSRDGVFRAVLPGTATVTAAKGRASGEIKLRVLGPLERIEATSARLGLAALGSGSLGVVGYDADGNSAPIEPADVRLEYDTSLLDVTPAEDGSFTVRAKKDVGAAIVTFHAGQSTVAVPVTVGLEDVPVAMFDDDAASWRFSHARAAGSVAPAPGHTGTGLKLSYDFSLSTGTRAAYADPPAWIAVPGQPQAFGMWIYGNGKGEWARLHLHDALDQQHVLSGPLVTWTGWRYVEMTVPAGVRYPVRVRRFYVAETRPEAQYTTEIVVDDIVAKVPPSIEQPAAPARTDRVVLRDGTVDGAQWRFAVMSDAQFVAAAPDSDLVAQARRTLREVKAARPDFLVINGDFVDTATEADFALAERILDEELGGELPYYYVPGNHEIMGAPISNFTAVFGATSRVFDHKGVRFVTLNSATGTLRGGGFDQVKLLRQALDGARSDRSVKSVVVLHHHPPRDPTPAKASQLGDRKEAAMLEEWLADFERRSGKSALFVGAHVGTFHADRVDGVPYVVNGNSGKSPSSAPHLGGFTGWTHFGVDARGEVVAETQAHVTSLSLTAPPTAPRGEPVAVSAVLTQEGGREVPVAPPVSADWSGSPSVHIGSALGLRPWHAAWFDPSTGKLVALRASGSVLLSVTVNGVTARTTLTLTHPERAAA
;
A
#
# COMPACT_ATOMS: atom_id res chain seq x y z
N MET A 1 76.88 -0.49 56.70
CA MET A 1 77.06 0.81 56.03
C MET A 1 75.66 1.31 55.63
N ARG A 2 75.00 2.16 56.44
CA ARG A 2 74.77 3.63 56.32
C ARG A 2 73.92 4.05 55.09
N ARG A 3 72.85 4.86 55.16
CA ARG A 3 72.17 5.60 56.26
C ARG A 3 70.83 6.22 55.77
N ALA A 4 69.82 6.22 56.67
CA ALA A 4 68.70 7.19 56.91
C ALA A 4 67.68 7.52 55.78
N ALA A 5 66.37 7.71 56.01
CA ALA A 5 65.66 8.18 57.21
C ALA A 5 64.27 7.52 57.43
N VAL A 6 63.80 7.61 58.67
CA VAL A 6 62.59 7.06 59.29
C VAL A 6 61.58 8.20 59.50
N LEU A 7 60.27 7.95 59.40
CA LEU A 7 59.33 8.47 60.40
C LEU A 7 58.04 7.62 60.49
N VAL A 8 57.73 7.28 61.74
CA VAL A 8 56.58 6.57 62.28
C VAL A 8 55.45 7.56 62.51
N LEU A 9 54.17 7.14 62.42
CA LEU A 9 53.17 7.72 63.32
C LEU A 9 52.07 6.71 63.72
N VAL A 10 51.76 6.82 65.00
CA VAL A 10 51.01 5.94 65.90
C VAL A 10 49.63 6.54 66.18
N SER A 11 48.67 5.67 66.44
CA SER A 11 47.26 5.90 66.82
C SER A 11 47.07 6.45 68.25
N ILE A 12 45.88 7.02 68.56
CA ILE A 12 45.10 6.99 69.84
C ILE A 12 43.98 8.07 69.75
N LEU A 13 42.68 7.73 69.55
CA LEU A 13 41.55 7.37 70.46
C LEU A 13 40.46 8.47 70.56
N GLY A 14 39.19 8.07 70.35
CA GLY A 14 37.96 8.84 70.63
C GLY A 14 36.69 7.97 70.44
N VAL A 15 35.85 7.90 71.47
CA VAL A 15 34.70 6.98 71.79
C VAL A 15 33.40 7.28 70.97
N PRO A 16 32.38 6.37 70.88
CA PRO A 16 31.58 6.15 69.66
C PRO A 16 30.23 6.88 69.59
N ALA A 17 29.69 6.98 68.37
CA ALA A 17 28.35 7.47 68.02
C ALA A 17 27.52 6.31 67.39
N PRO A 18 26.17 6.39 67.36
CA PRO A 18 25.28 5.25 67.22
C PRO A 18 25.32 4.64 65.80
N ALA A 19 25.04 3.34 65.72
CA ALA A 19 24.99 2.58 64.49
C ALA A 19 23.95 3.15 63.50
N VAL A 20 24.43 3.68 62.38
CA VAL A 20 23.62 3.99 61.20
C VAL A 20 23.47 2.68 60.42
N ALA A 21 22.22 2.22 60.26
CA ALA A 21 21.89 1.09 59.40
C ALA A 21 22.31 1.41 57.96
N ALA A 22 23.03 0.48 57.33
CA ALA A 22 23.40 0.57 55.93
C ALA A 22 22.15 0.73 55.04
N PRO A 23 22.21 1.52 53.95
CA PRO A 23 21.12 1.60 53.00
C PRO A 23 20.87 0.20 52.43
N ALA A 24 19.61 -0.25 52.46
CA ALA A 24 19.20 -1.50 51.86
C ALA A 24 19.62 -1.51 50.38
N ALA A 25 20.24 -2.60 49.95
CA ALA A 25 20.58 -2.83 48.56
C ALA A 25 19.31 -2.65 47.69
N PRO A 26 19.40 -2.03 46.50
CA PRO A 26 18.27 -1.92 45.60
C PRO A 26 17.71 -3.33 45.32
N PRO A 27 16.38 -3.51 45.29
CA PRO A 27 15.80 -4.80 44.95
C PRO A 27 16.28 -5.19 43.55
N ALA A 28 16.69 -6.46 43.41
CA ALA A 28 17.08 -7.02 42.12
C ALA A 28 15.92 -6.83 41.12
N PRO A 29 16.20 -6.53 39.84
CA PRO A 29 15.17 -6.42 38.83
C PRO A 29 14.41 -7.74 38.77
N VAL A 30 13.09 -7.68 39.04
CA VAL A 30 12.19 -8.80 38.81
C VAL A 30 12.26 -9.11 37.32
N ARG A 31 12.81 -10.28 36.97
CA ARG A 31 12.72 -10.80 35.61
C ARG A 31 11.23 -10.99 35.32
N VAL A 32 10.68 -10.10 34.49
CA VAL A 32 9.44 -10.36 33.77
C VAL A 32 9.64 -11.70 33.07
N ALA A 33 8.76 -12.66 33.30
CA ALA A 33 8.76 -13.92 32.54
C ALA A 33 8.80 -13.55 31.05
N ALA A 34 9.66 -14.20 30.26
CA ALA A 34 9.74 -13.94 28.83
C ALA A 34 8.35 -14.17 28.24
N VAL A 35 7.67 -13.07 27.87
CA VAL A 35 6.48 -13.15 27.02
C VAL A 35 6.98 -13.77 25.72
N ASP A 36 6.38 -14.88 25.28
CA ASP A 36 6.70 -15.44 23.98
C ASP A 36 6.57 -14.30 22.96
N ALA A 37 7.68 -14.00 22.29
CA ALA A 37 7.69 -12.96 21.26
C ALA A 37 6.60 -13.28 20.24
N PHE A 38 5.92 -12.25 19.75
CA PHE A 38 5.10 -12.42 18.55
C PHE A 38 5.98 -13.07 17.47
N ASP A 39 5.49 -14.14 16.84
CA ASP A 39 6.19 -14.77 15.69
C ASP A 39 5.97 -13.90 14.44
N ASP A 40 6.56 -12.71 14.46
CA ASP A 40 6.48 -11.72 13.40
C ASP A 40 7.87 -11.21 12.98
N ILE A 41 7.88 -10.43 11.90
CA ILE A 41 9.06 -9.75 11.38
C ILE A 41 8.76 -8.26 11.38
N GLU A 42 9.55 -7.47 12.12
CA GLU A 42 9.53 -6.02 12.02
C GLU A 42 10.15 -5.60 10.68
N THR A 43 9.35 -4.94 9.83
CA THR A 43 9.78 -4.50 8.50
C THR A 43 10.15 -3.02 8.46
N ALA A 44 9.61 -2.21 9.36
CA ALA A 44 9.98 -0.81 9.51
C ALA A 44 9.82 -0.33 10.96
N ARG A 45 10.68 0.60 11.36
CA ARG A 45 10.62 1.31 12.65
C ARG A 45 11.15 2.73 12.50
N ARG A 46 10.44 3.70 13.08
CA ARG A 46 10.86 5.11 13.18
C ARG A 46 10.54 5.62 14.58
N THR A 47 11.45 6.40 15.15
CA THR A 47 11.25 7.01 16.47
C THR A 47 11.62 8.48 16.42
N ARG A 48 10.77 9.35 16.97
CA ARG A 48 11.02 10.80 17.08
C ARG A 48 10.61 11.35 18.45
N PRO A 49 11.27 12.40 18.96
CA PRO A 49 10.79 13.12 20.13
C PRO A 49 9.51 13.91 19.80
N VAL A 50 8.66 14.10 20.80
CA VAL A 50 7.46 14.97 20.75
C VAL A 50 7.57 16.11 21.76
N ALA A 51 8.03 15.78 22.97
CA ALA A 51 8.31 16.68 24.08
C ALA A 51 9.37 16.05 25.00
N PRO A 52 9.97 16.77 25.97
CA PRO A 52 10.86 16.17 26.96
C PRO A 52 10.16 15.05 27.73
N GLY A 53 10.75 13.85 27.71
CA GLY A 53 10.14 12.66 28.30
C GLY A 53 9.03 12.02 27.47
N LEU A 54 8.79 12.46 26.23
CA LEU A 54 7.77 11.90 25.34
C LEU A 54 8.36 11.57 23.96
N THR A 55 8.27 10.30 23.57
CA THR A 55 8.72 9.81 22.25
C THR A 55 7.59 9.09 21.53
N LEU A 56 7.48 9.33 20.23
CA LEU A 56 6.63 8.57 19.33
C LEU A 56 7.47 7.51 18.61
N THR A 57 6.99 6.27 18.57
CA THR A 57 7.56 5.18 17.77
C THR A 57 6.49 4.60 16.84
N SER A 58 6.78 4.61 15.56
CA SER A 58 5.96 4.05 14.48
C SER A 58 6.63 2.78 13.97
N PHE A 59 5.89 1.68 13.83
CA PHE A 59 6.44 0.43 13.33
C PHE A 59 5.45 -0.39 12.49
N ASP A 60 6.03 -1.18 11.59
CA ASP A 60 5.34 -2.15 10.75
C ASP A 60 5.85 -3.54 11.08
N ARG A 61 4.92 -4.49 11.21
CA ARG A 61 5.23 -5.90 11.43
C ARG A 61 4.47 -6.77 10.46
N TYR A 62 5.08 -7.88 10.12
CA TYR A 62 4.52 -8.88 9.23
C TYR A 62 4.43 -10.21 9.96
N HIS A 63 3.21 -10.75 10.04
CA HIS A 63 2.89 -11.97 10.77
C HIS A 63 2.18 -12.97 9.84
N ALA A 64 2.09 -14.25 10.23
CA ALA A 64 1.37 -15.27 9.47
C ALA A 64 -0.11 -14.91 9.18
N ALA A 65 -0.71 -14.11 10.05
CA ALA A 65 -2.08 -13.60 9.92
C ALA A 65 -2.21 -12.35 9.03
N GLY A 66 -1.11 -11.68 8.67
CA GLY A 66 -1.09 -10.47 7.85
C GLY A 66 -0.25 -9.33 8.44
N TRP A 67 -0.29 -8.17 7.79
CA TRP A 67 0.41 -6.97 8.19
C TRP A 67 -0.18 -6.30 9.43
N LEU A 68 0.67 -5.61 10.18
CA LEU A 68 0.33 -4.75 11.31
C LEU A 68 1.07 -3.42 11.16
N ARG A 69 0.34 -2.31 11.32
CA ARG A 69 0.88 -0.95 11.45
C ARG A 69 0.47 -0.41 12.81
N ALA A 70 1.43 0.08 13.59
CA ALA A 70 1.17 0.59 14.92
C ALA A 70 2.02 1.81 15.27
N ASP A 71 1.47 2.65 16.14
CA ASP A 71 2.09 3.86 16.64
C ASP A 71 2.01 3.88 18.17
N ALA A 72 3.13 4.13 18.82
CA ALA A 72 3.27 4.07 20.27
C ALA A 72 3.90 5.35 20.83
N LEU A 73 3.21 5.99 21.77
CA LEU A 73 3.76 7.05 22.60
C LEU A 73 4.29 6.44 23.90
N THR A 74 5.55 6.74 24.22
CA THR A 74 6.15 6.42 25.52
C THR A 74 6.41 7.71 26.28
N ALA A 75 5.76 7.86 27.44
CA ALA A 75 5.74 9.05 28.27
C ALA A 75 6.38 8.79 29.64
N ASP A 76 7.31 9.64 30.06
CA ASP A 76 7.87 9.68 31.41
C ASP A 76 7.13 10.74 32.24
N LEU A 77 6.29 10.26 33.17
CA LEU A 77 5.46 11.07 34.05
C LEU A 77 6.19 11.52 35.32
N SER A 78 7.45 11.10 35.53
CA SER A 78 8.25 11.55 36.68
C SER A 78 8.75 13.00 36.55
N GLY A 79 8.70 13.54 35.32
CA GLY A 79 9.16 14.88 34.99
C GLY A 79 8.04 15.94 35.00
N ARG A 80 8.09 16.84 34.02
CA ARG A 80 7.11 17.92 33.84
C ARG A 80 5.97 17.59 32.85
N LEU A 81 5.99 16.38 32.29
CA LEU A 81 4.95 15.90 31.39
C LEU A 81 3.74 15.47 32.23
N THR A 82 2.55 15.92 31.86
CA THR A 82 1.31 15.55 32.57
C THR A 82 0.28 15.00 31.61
N ALA A 83 -0.57 14.10 32.07
CA ALA A 83 -1.73 13.61 31.33
C ALA A 83 -3.03 14.16 31.95
N ASP A 84 -4.01 14.51 31.11
CA ASP A 84 -5.36 14.90 31.56
C ASP A 84 -6.43 14.47 30.54
N TYR A 85 -7.68 14.44 31.00
CA TYR A 85 -8.86 14.19 30.16
C TYR A 85 -9.09 15.37 29.22
N VAL A 86 -9.41 15.07 27.96
CA VAL A 86 -9.76 16.08 26.96
C VAL A 86 -11.07 15.70 26.27
N ASN A 87 -11.95 16.68 26.05
CA ASN A 87 -13.21 16.49 25.34
C ASN A 87 -13.64 17.78 24.63
N SER A 88 -14.85 17.74 24.09
CA SER A 88 -15.47 18.84 23.35
C SER A 88 -15.95 20.01 24.21
N GLY A 89 -15.84 19.92 25.54
CA GLY A 89 -16.46 20.81 26.52
C GLY A 89 -17.87 20.38 26.95
N GLU A 90 -18.52 19.52 26.17
CA GLU A 90 -19.84 18.94 26.46
C GLU A 90 -19.77 17.41 26.40
N VAL A 91 -20.52 16.72 27.25
CA VAL A 91 -20.54 15.25 27.33
C VAL A 91 -21.24 14.65 26.12
N ALA A 92 -22.38 15.21 25.71
CA ALA A 92 -23.18 14.71 24.59
C ALA A 92 -22.84 15.38 23.25
N ARG A 93 -21.55 15.72 23.04
CA ARG A 93 -21.03 16.29 21.79
C ARG A 93 -19.72 15.61 21.42
N THR A 94 -19.71 15.01 20.24
CA THR A 94 -18.49 14.44 19.63
C THR A 94 -17.83 15.43 18.68
N GLU A 95 -16.51 15.42 18.62
CA GLU A 95 -15.73 16.10 17.58
C GLU A 95 -14.46 15.29 17.27
N PRO A 96 -13.81 15.48 16.11
CA PRO A 96 -12.50 14.88 15.89
C PRO A 96 -11.56 15.26 17.04
N LEU A 97 -10.87 14.28 17.62
CA LEU A 97 -10.04 14.46 18.82
C LEU A 97 -9.03 15.59 18.65
N ARG A 98 -8.48 15.79 17.44
CA ARG A 98 -7.54 16.87 17.15
C ARG A 98 -8.07 18.25 17.51
N VAL A 99 -9.36 18.49 17.33
CA VAL A 99 -9.99 19.78 17.62
C VAL A 99 -9.91 20.09 19.11
N ALA A 100 -10.20 19.09 19.94
CA ALA A 100 -10.13 19.23 21.40
C ALA A 100 -8.67 19.28 21.90
N ALA A 101 -7.79 18.46 21.31
CA ALA A 101 -6.36 18.43 21.63
C ALA A 101 -5.70 19.80 21.35
N ASP A 102 -5.89 20.36 20.15
CA ASP A 102 -5.33 21.67 19.77
C ASP A 102 -5.91 22.80 20.63
N ARG A 103 -7.24 22.80 20.87
CA ARG A 103 -7.89 23.80 21.74
C ARG A 103 -7.29 23.80 23.15
N SER A 104 -6.96 22.61 23.68
CA SER A 104 -6.31 22.46 24.98
C SER A 104 -4.79 22.62 24.96
N ARG A 105 -4.17 22.77 23.78
CA ARG A 105 -2.72 22.83 23.56
C ARG A 105 -1.98 21.57 24.04
N ALA A 106 -2.60 20.41 23.84
CA ALA A 106 -1.94 19.12 24.04
C ALA A 106 -0.75 18.97 23.07
N VAL A 107 0.30 18.26 23.49
CA VAL A 107 1.43 17.90 22.61
C VAL A 107 1.24 16.52 21.96
N ALA A 108 0.37 15.69 22.55
CA ALA A 108 -0.06 14.41 22.01
C ALA A 108 -1.39 13.99 22.66
N ALA A 109 -2.14 13.10 22.02
CA ALA A 109 -3.35 12.51 22.60
C ALA A 109 -3.72 11.19 21.92
N VAL A 110 -4.53 10.37 22.58
CA VAL A 110 -5.24 9.25 21.95
C VAL A 110 -6.74 9.31 22.26
N ASN A 111 -7.56 8.69 21.42
CA ASN A 111 -8.99 8.59 21.67
C ASN A 111 -9.27 7.82 22.98
N GLY A 112 -10.41 8.13 23.59
CA GLY A 112 -10.78 7.62 24.89
C GLY A 112 -11.83 6.52 24.83
N ASP A 113 -12.94 6.79 25.48
CA ASP A 113 -13.91 5.82 25.96
C ASP A 113 -14.87 5.31 24.88
N PHE A 114 -15.50 4.18 25.18
CA PHE A 114 -16.67 3.71 24.42
C PHE A 114 -17.81 4.69 24.63
N PHE A 115 -18.70 4.81 23.65
CA PHE A 115 -19.73 5.83 23.68
C PHE A 115 -21.03 5.45 22.98
N ASP A 116 -22.08 6.21 23.24
CA ASP A 116 -23.42 6.06 22.63
C ASP A 116 -23.41 6.58 21.18
N ILE A 117 -22.64 5.90 20.32
CA ILE A 117 -22.19 6.36 19.00
C ILE A 117 -23.31 6.70 18.01
N ASN A 118 -24.44 6.01 18.10
CA ASN A 118 -25.57 6.21 17.18
C ASN A 118 -26.66 7.12 17.78
N ALA A 119 -26.39 7.79 18.90
CA ALA A 119 -27.37 8.66 19.55
C ALA A 119 -26.72 9.87 20.25
N SER A 120 -26.55 9.85 21.58
CA SER A 120 -26.10 11.04 22.32
C SER A 120 -24.64 11.38 22.11
N GLY A 121 -23.83 10.44 21.63
CA GLY A 121 -22.39 10.60 21.56
C GLY A 121 -21.69 10.56 22.92
N ALA A 122 -22.43 10.44 24.04
CA ALA A 122 -21.86 10.49 25.38
C ALA A 122 -20.98 9.27 25.70
N ALA A 123 -19.84 9.52 26.35
CA ALA A 123 -18.94 8.48 26.85
C ALA A 123 -19.61 7.61 27.93
N GLN A 124 -19.32 6.31 27.93
CA GLN A 124 -19.98 5.33 28.80
C GLN A 124 -19.32 5.19 30.16
N GLY A 125 -18.01 5.35 30.27
CA GLY A 125 -17.25 5.25 31.50
C GLY A 125 -17.05 6.60 32.20
N ILE A 126 -16.17 6.58 33.20
CA ILE A 126 -15.84 7.76 34.01
C ILE A 126 -15.09 8.82 33.18
N GLY A 127 -15.39 10.09 33.41
CA GLY A 127 -14.55 11.22 33.00
C GLY A 127 -14.18 12.07 34.19
N ILE A 128 -12.88 12.20 34.46
CA ILE A 128 -12.35 13.14 35.46
C ILE A 128 -11.35 14.03 34.75
N GLN A 129 -11.55 15.34 34.81
CA GLN A 129 -10.65 16.34 34.22
C GLN A 129 -10.20 17.30 35.32
N SER A 130 -8.88 17.46 35.49
CA SER A 130 -8.32 18.35 36.51
C SER A 130 -8.94 18.18 37.91
N GLY A 131 -9.23 16.94 38.29
CA GLY A 131 -9.84 16.53 39.57
C GLY A 131 -11.36 16.71 39.65
N GLN A 132 -12.01 17.22 38.61
CA GLN A 132 -13.46 17.42 38.55
C GLN A 132 -14.15 16.29 37.80
N LEU A 133 -15.30 15.84 38.31
CA LEU A 133 -16.14 14.85 37.64
C LEU A 133 -16.83 15.51 36.42
N ILE A 134 -16.61 14.93 35.24
CA ILE A 134 -17.27 15.37 34.00
C ILE A 134 -18.52 14.52 33.74
N GLN A 135 -18.37 13.19 33.83
CA GLN A 135 -19.46 12.22 33.77
C GLN A 135 -19.16 10.99 34.63
N SER A 136 -20.20 10.38 35.18
CA SER A 136 -20.14 9.07 35.86
C SER A 136 -20.10 7.92 34.84
N PRO A 137 -19.59 6.72 35.20
CA PRO A 137 -19.80 5.52 34.39
C PRO A 137 -21.28 5.10 34.37
N VAL A 138 -21.72 4.55 33.24
CA VAL A 138 -22.94 3.75 33.13
C VAL A 138 -22.72 2.39 33.81
N GLN A 139 -23.82 1.68 34.07
CA GLN A 139 -23.76 0.35 34.67
C GLN A 139 -22.85 -0.59 33.87
N GLY A 140 -21.81 -1.12 34.51
CA GLY A 140 -20.85 -2.06 33.91
C GLY A 140 -19.58 -1.43 33.31
N SER A 141 -19.51 -0.10 33.16
CA SER A 141 -18.37 0.60 32.51
C SER A 141 -17.43 1.26 33.53
N VAL A 142 -17.01 0.51 34.55
CA VAL A 142 -16.26 1.06 35.71
C VAL A 142 -14.74 1.05 35.54
N ASN A 143 -14.20 0.32 34.56
CA ASN A 143 -12.75 0.26 34.35
C ASN A 143 -12.25 1.57 33.74
N ALA A 144 -11.12 2.06 34.23
CA ALA A 144 -10.55 3.33 33.80
C ALA A 144 -9.03 3.33 33.82
N VAL A 145 -8.47 4.17 32.96
CA VAL A 145 -7.11 4.67 33.07
C VAL A 145 -7.17 5.90 33.96
N GLY A 146 -6.44 5.90 35.08
CA GLY A 146 -6.40 7.00 36.03
C GLY A 146 -5.00 7.56 36.25
N ILE A 147 -4.92 8.87 36.51
CA ILE A 147 -3.69 9.58 36.87
C ILE A 147 -3.91 10.23 38.24
N THR A 148 -3.03 9.97 39.21
CA THR A 148 -3.10 10.60 40.53
C THR A 148 -2.61 12.06 40.48
N PRO A 149 -2.91 12.88 41.51
CA PRO A 149 -2.34 14.23 41.63
C PRO A 149 -0.80 14.26 41.59
N GLU A 150 -0.13 13.19 42.02
CA GLU A 150 1.33 13.03 42.02
C GLU A 150 1.90 12.60 40.66
N GLY A 151 1.06 12.42 39.63
CA GLY A 151 1.50 12.01 38.30
C GLY A 151 1.76 10.50 38.18
N VAL A 152 1.21 9.68 39.07
CA VAL A 152 1.29 8.22 38.98
C VAL A 152 0.10 7.70 38.18
N GLY A 153 0.38 6.94 37.12
CA GLY A 153 -0.63 6.30 36.31
C GLY A 153 -1.02 4.91 36.81
N LYS A 154 -2.30 4.55 36.66
CA LYS A 154 -2.84 3.25 37.07
C LYS A 154 -4.05 2.83 36.23
N VAL A 155 -4.23 1.51 36.10
CA VAL A 155 -5.49 0.91 35.67
C VAL A 155 -6.32 0.64 36.92
N VAL A 156 -7.51 1.21 37.02
CA VAL A 156 -8.31 1.21 38.26
C VAL A 156 -9.80 1.15 37.93
N GLN A 157 -10.61 0.62 38.85
CA GLN A 157 -12.06 0.76 38.78
C GLN A 157 -12.51 2.04 39.48
N VAL A 158 -13.38 2.81 38.84
CA VAL A 158 -13.96 4.04 39.40
C VAL A 158 -15.47 3.94 39.38
N TYR A 159 -16.08 4.13 40.55
CA TYR A 159 -17.51 4.12 40.79
C TYR A 159 -18.02 5.55 40.98
N PHE A 160 -19.34 5.71 40.92
CA PHE A 160 -20.03 6.95 41.24
C PHE A 160 -20.79 6.80 42.55
N GLU A 161 -20.62 7.75 43.46
CA GLU A 161 -21.41 7.86 44.68
C GLU A 161 -22.11 9.21 44.67
N GLY A 162 -23.44 9.22 44.75
CA GLY A 162 -24.20 10.45 44.84
C GLY A 162 -25.49 10.29 45.61
N THR A 163 -25.93 11.38 46.21
CA THR A 163 -27.13 11.46 47.05
C THR A 163 -27.81 12.81 46.89
N ALA A 164 -29.13 12.78 46.78
CA ALA A 164 -30.00 13.95 46.93
C ALA A 164 -30.77 13.83 48.25
N ALA A 165 -30.59 14.77 49.16
CA ALA A 165 -31.39 14.87 50.38
C ALA A 165 -32.62 15.73 50.09
N LEU A 166 -33.79 15.11 50.14
CA LEU A 166 -35.09 15.72 49.88
C LEU A 166 -35.66 16.34 51.18
N PRO A 167 -36.69 17.20 51.09
CA PRO A 167 -37.43 17.67 52.25
C PRO A 167 -37.91 16.52 53.14
N GLY A 168 -37.88 16.74 54.47
CA GLY A 168 -38.25 15.70 55.46
C GLY A 168 -37.16 14.67 55.77
N GLY A 169 -35.96 14.79 55.19
CA GLY A 169 -34.79 13.97 55.52
C GLY A 169 -34.65 12.68 54.70
N THR A 170 -35.55 12.45 53.74
CA THR A 170 -35.46 11.33 52.79
C THR A 170 -34.22 11.49 51.91
N ARG A 171 -33.43 10.42 51.74
CA ARG A 171 -32.26 10.43 50.85
C ARG A 171 -32.50 9.53 49.66
N VAL A 172 -32.30 10.07 48.47
CA VAL A 172 -32.36 9.34 47.20
C VAL A 172 -30.95 9.17 46.68
N ALA A 173 -30.59 7.94 46.30
CA ALA A 173 -29.31 7.67 45.66
C ALA A 173 -29.31 8.20 44.23
N LEU A 174 -28.28 8.96 43.87
CA LEU A 174 -28.01 9.33 42.50
C LEU A 174 -27.19 8.21 41.87
N THR A 175 -27.66 7.69 40.75
CA THR A 175 -27.04 6.55 40.08
C THR A 175 -26.09 6.98 38.98
N GLN A 176 -26.34 8.14 38.35
CA GLN A 176 -25.49 8.69 37.30
C GLN A 176 -25.34 10.22 37.40
N PHE A 177 -24.25 10.73 36.82
CA PHE A 177 -23.94 12.14 36.64
C PHE A 177 -23.59 12.40 35.17
N ASN A 178 -24.34 13.27 34.50
CA ASN A 178 -24.23 13.56 33.06
C ASN A 178 -24.14 12.31 32.17
N ASN A 179 -24.91 11.27 32.49
CA ASN A 179 -24.87 10.02 31.72
C ASN A 179 -26.22 9.29 31.75
N MET A 180 -26.33 8.19 30.99
CA MET A 180 -27.53 7.38 30.85
C MET A 180 -28.00 6.83 32.21
N VAL A 181 -29.25 7.10 32.58
CA VAL A 181 -29.82 6.72 33.86
C VAL A 181 -30.26 5.26 33.83
N GLN A 182 -29.71 4.46 34.74
CA GLN A 182 -30.06 3.04 34.85
C GLN A 182 -31.53 2.85 35.24
N PRO A 183 -32.13 1.67 34.94
CA PRO A 183 -33.50 1.36 35.34
C PRO A 183 -33.75 1.60 36.84
N GLY A 184 -34.83 2.33 37.15
CA GLY A 184 -35.20 2.70 38.54
C GLY A 184 -34.31 3.77 39.21
N GLY A 185 -33.33 4.33 38.50
CA GLY A 185 -32.35 5.29 39.04
C GLY A 185 -32.74 6.77 38.95
N VAL A 186 -31.87 7.61 39.49
CA VAL A 186 -31.93 9.08 39.36
C VAL A 186 -30.58 9.58 38.86
N GLY A 187 -30.57 10.27 37.72
CA GLY A 187 -29.38 10.95 37.19
C GLY A 187 -29.32 12.42 37.59
N ALA A 188 -28.14 12.95 37.84
CA ALA A 188 -27.89 14.39 37.95
C ALA A 188 -27.24 14.92 36.68
N PHE A 189 -27.84 15.94 36.06
CA PHE A 189 -27.35 16.59 34.84
C PHE A 189 -26.99 18.05 35.12
N THR A 190 -25.90 18.52 34.53
CA THR A 190 -25.41 19.90 34.65
C THR A 190 -25.20 20.50 33.26
N ALA A 191 -24.71 21.74 33.20
CA ALA A 191 -24.34 22.39 31.94
C ALA A 191 -23.34 21.57 31.10
N LEU A 192 -22.56 20.67 31.73
CA LEU A 192 -21.62 19.79 31.03
C LEU A 192 -22.31 18.78 30.11
N TRP A 193 -23.61 18.47 30.30
CA TRP A 193 -24.32 17.57 29.39
C TRP A 193 -24.35 18.10 27.94
N GLY A 194 -24.41 19.43 27.79
CA GLY A 194 -24.62 20.07 26.49
C GLY A 194 -26.10 20.18 26.13
N SER A 195 -26.38 20.29 24.82
CA SER A 195 -27.72 20.58 24.30
C SER A 195 -28.53 19.35 23.88
N TYR A 196 -27.94 18.15 23.91
CA TYR A 196 -28.60 16.92 23.46
C TYR A 196 -29.84 16.59 24.31
N ASP A 197 -30.84 15.99 23.70
CA ASP A 197 -32.12 15.67 24.34
C ASP A 197 -31.96 14.64 25.48
N ARG A 198 -32.33 15.04 26.70
CA ARG A 198 -32.19 14.19 27.90
C ARG A 198 -33.19 13.03 27.92
N ARG A 199 -34.20 13.01 27.04
CA ARG A 199 -35.07 11.82 26.86
C ARG A 199 -34.28 10.57 26.53
N ARG A 200 -33.13 10.70 25.84
CA ARG A 200 -32.23 9.57 25.58
C ARG A 200 -31.71 8.92 26.87
N ALA A 201 -31.44 9.70 27.91
CA ALA A 201 -30.91 9.18 29.17
C ALA A 201 -31.90 8.34 29.98
N VAL A 202 -33.20 8.43 29.68
CA VAL A 202 -34.27 7.66 30.31
C VAL A 202 -35.06 6.84 29.29
N GLU A 203 -34.43 6.49 28.16
CA GLU A 203 -35.09 5.72 27.12
C GLU A 203 -35.63 4.39 27.65
N GLY A 204 -36.87 4.08 27.26
CA GLY A 204 -37.59 2.89 27.71
C GLY A 204 -38.19 2.98 29.12
N ALA A 205 -38.12 4.12 29.80
CA ALA A 205 -38.81 4.34 31.06
C ALA A 205 -40.33 4.43 30.86
N ALA A 206 -41.11 3.83 31.77
CA ALA A 206 -42.56 3.98 31.80
C ALA A 206 -42.97 5.29 32.47
N ARG A 207 -42.17 5.77 33.44
CA ARG A 207 -42.38 7.02 34.17
C ARG A 207 -41.10 7.83 34.23
N VAL A 208 -41.22 9.14 34.05
CA VAL A 208 -40.12 10.10 34.07
C VAL A 208 -40.49 11.27 34.97
N THR A 209 -39.53 11.78 35.73
CA THR A 209 -39.68 13.05 36.45
C THR A 209 -38.38 13.83 36.35
N GLU A 210 -38.45 15.04 35.81
CA GLU A 210 -37.34 15.98 35.72
C GLU A 210 -37.54 17.11 36.74
N VAL A 211 -36.57 17.30 37.62
CA VAL A 211 -36.56 18.35 38.64
C VAL A 211 -35.38 19.27 38.38
N THR A 212 -35.66 20.55 38.12
CA THR A 212 -34.61 21.54 37.90
C THR A 212 -34.30 22.26 39.21
N LEU A 213 -33.05 22.22 39.65
CA LEU A 213 -32.55 22.89 40.84
C LEU A 213 -31.74 24.13 40.45
N SER A 214 -32.09 25.29 41.01
CA SER A 214 -31.31 26.52 40.92
C SER A 214 -30.78 26.87 42.30
N GLY A 215 -29.46 26.85 42.49
CA GLY A 215 -28.84 27.11 43.78
C GLY A 215 -29.29 26.16 44.91
N GLY A 216 -29.57 24.89 44.58
CA GLY A 216 -30.06 23.89 45.55
C GLY A 216 -31.55 23.99 45.89
N THR A 217 -32.31 24.86 45.21
CA THR A 217 -33.76 24.99 45.39
C THR A 217 -34.49 24.52 44.13
N VAL A 218 -35.58 23.77 44.28
CA VAL A 218 -36.42 23.33 43.16
C VAL A 218 -37.03 24.54 42.46
N ALA A 219 -36.74 24.69 41.17
CA ALA A 219 -37.29 25.71 40.31
C ALA A 219 -38.50 25.19 39.52
N THR A 220 -38.38 23.97 38.96
CA THR A 220 -39.45 23.32 38.20
C THR A 220 -39.46 21.82 38.43
N VAL A 221 -40.64 21.22 38.30
CA VAL A 221 -40.86 19.77 38.27
C VAL A 221 -41.71 19.44 37.04
N SER A 222 -41.28 18.44 36.28
CA SER A 222 -41.89 18.03 35.01
C SER A 222 -42.01 16.52 34.93
N GLY A 223 -43.14 16.02 34.39
CA GLY A 223 -43.35 14.59 34.12
C GLY A 223 -42.68 14.08 32.84
N VAL A 224 -41.94 14.94 32.13
CA VAL A 224 -41.19 14.61 30.91
C VAL A 224 -39.77 15.14 31.01
N ALA A 225 -38.81 14.41 30.42
CA ALA A 225 -37.43 14.87 30.31
C ALA A 225 -37.35 16.07 29.36
N GLY A 226 -36.55 17.06 29.73
CA GLY A 226 -36.33 18.27 28.97
C GLY A 226 -35.29 18.10 27.86
N SER A 227 -35.21 19.12 27.00
CA SER A 227 -34.23 19.21 25.92
C SER A 227 -33.48 20.53 26.00
N GLY A 228 -32.39 20.64 25.24
CA GLY A 228 -31.58 21.86 25.19
C GLY A 228 -30.62 22.04 26.37
N PRO A 229 -29.81 23.11 26.32
CA PRO A 229 -28.72 23.34 27.26
C PRO A 229 -29.23 23.60 28.68
N ILE A 230 -28.49 23.09 29.67
CA ILE A 230 -28.71 23.39 31.09
C ILE A 230 -27.91 24.64 31.46
N PRO A 231 -28.52 25.69 32.05
CA PRO A 231 -27.80 26.88 32.48
C PRO A 231 -26.69 26.58 33.50
N ALA A 232 -25.64 27.39 33.50
CA ALA A 232 -24.58 27.29 34.50
C ALA A 232 -25.14 27.49 35.93
N GLY A 233 -24.70 26.68 36.88
CA GLY A 233 -25.20 26.70 38.27
C GLY A 233 -26.54 25.99 38.47
N THR A 234 -27.13 25.41 37.41
CA THR A 234 -28.34 24.58 37.48
C THR A 234 -27.96 23.10 37.52
N THR A 235 -28.67 22.33 38.35
CA THR A 235 -28.60 20.86 38.37
C THR A 235 -29.98 20.31 38.07
N VAL A 236 -30.08 19.38 37.14
CA VAL A 236 -31.33 18.67 36.81
C VAL A 236 -31.26 17.27 37.39
N LEU A 237 -32.21 16.91 38.26
CA LEU A 237 -32.41 15.54 38.71
C LEU A 237 -33.43 14.88 37.78
N LEU A 238 -33.01 13.81 37.10
CA LEU A 238 -33.82 13.09 36.13
C LEU A 238 -34.07 11.67 36.63
N GLY A 239 -35.27 11.43 37.12
CA GLY A 239 -35.72 10.16 37.65
C GLY A 239 -36.33 9.26 36.58
N ARG A 240 -35.99 7.97 36.66
CA ARG A 240 -36.52 6.89 35.82
C ARG A 240 -37.28 5.88 36.67
N ASP A 241 -38.53 5.60 36.29
CA ASP A 241 -39.41 4.61 36.94
C ASP A 241 -39.48 4.83 38.46
N ALA A 242 -38.95 3.93 39.30
CA ALA A 242 -38.90 4.12 40.75
C ALA A 242 -38.18 5.41 41.17
N GLY A 243 -37.17 5.85 40.42
CA GLY A 243 -36.49 7.12 40.64
C GLY A 243 -37.35 8.33 40.25
N ALA A 244 -38.25 8.19 39.27
CA ALA A 244 -39.25 9.21 38.96
C ALA A 244 -40.25 9.36 40.12
N ASP A 245 -40.74 8.22 40.63
CA ASP A 245 -41.66 8.18 41.76
C ASP A 245 -41.04 8.84 43.02
N ALA A 246 -39.74 8.68 43.23
CA ALA A 246 -39.01 9.29 44.34
C ALA A 246 -38.86 10.83 44.23
N LEU A 247 -38.95 11.39 43.03
CA LEU A 247 -38.85 12.84 42.77
C LEU A 247 -40.22 13.52 42.61
N ALA A 248 -41.28 12.76 42.35
CA ALA A 248 -42.60 13.27 41.97
C ALA A 248 -43.29 14.15 43.03
N ALA A 249 -42.90 14.02 44.30
CA ALA A 249 -43.48 14.77 45.42
C ALA A 249 -42.80 16.13 45.67
N LEU A 250 -41.76 16.48 44.92
CA LEU A 250 -41.08 17.77 45.06
C LEU A 250 -41.92 18.91 44.45
N GLU A 251 -41.83 20.09 45.07
CA GLU A 251 -42.53 21.29 44.63
C GLU A 251 -41.54 22.46 44.44
N PRO A 252 -41.82 23.43 43.55
CA PRO A 252 -41.04 24.65 43.45
C PRO A 252 -40.87 25.34 44.82
N GLY A 253 -39.63 25.63 45.20
CA GLY A 253 -39.26 26.19 46.51
C GLY A 253 -38.66 25.19 47.50
N ASP A 254 -38.77 23.88 47.24
CA ASP A 254 -38.16 22.86 48.09
C ASP A 254 -36.63 22.91 48.05
N ALA A 255 -36.00 22.77 49.22
CA ALA A 255 -34.55 22.66 49.34
C ALA A 255 -34.11 21.21 49.09
N VAL A 256 -33.18 21.02 48.15
CA VAL A 256 -32.59 19.71 47.83
C VAL A 256 -31.07 19.83 47.86
N ASP A 257 -30.45 19.13 48.81
CA ASP A 257 -28.99 19.08 48.91
C ASP A 257 -28.44 17.92 48.08
N VAL A 258 -27.62 18.24 47.08
CA VAL A 258 -27.05 17.28 46.13
C VAL A 258 -25.56 17.15 46.39
N SER A 259 -25.12 15.93 46.69
CA SER A 259 -23.73 15.57 46.88
C SER A 259 -23.36 14.44 45.94
N TYR A 260 -22.19 14.52 45.32
CA TYR A 260 -21.66 13.44 44.50
C TYR A 260 -20.13 13.47 44.42
N ALA A 261 -19.53 12.31 44.25
CA ALA A 261 -18.09 12.16 44.04
C ALA A 261 -17.78 10.87 43.26
N PRO A 262 -16.69 10.86 42.47
CA PRO A 262 -16.12 9.60 42.00
C PRO A 262 -15.43 8.87 43.16
N ARG A 263 -15.54 7.54 43.20
CA ARG A 263 -14.83 6.69 44.15
C ARG A 263 -14.00 5.64 43.41
N SER A 264 -12.68 5.76 43.50
CA SER A 264 -11.75 4.73 43.04
C SER A 264 -11.81 3.48 43.93
N SER A 265 -11.56 2.32 43.34
CA SER A 265 -11.49 1.02 44.04
C SER A 265 -10.37 0.95 45.09
N ASP A 266 -9.31 1.74 44.93
CA ASP A 266 -8.21 1.87 45.89
C ASP A 266 -8.38 3.03 46.89
N GLY A 267 -9.46 3.81 46.77
CA GLY A 267 -9.77 4.96 47.62
C GLY A 267 -8.91 6.20 47.40
N GLY A 268 -7.92 6.16 46.48
CA GLY A 268 -7.04 7.28 46.21
C GLY A 268 -7.66 8.31 45.25
N PRO A 269 -7.36 9.62 45.42
CA PRO A 269 -7.87 10.66 44.52
C PRO A 269 -7.30 10.50 43.10
N LEU A 270 -8.07 10.97 42.12
CA LEU A 270 -7.68 11.00 40.71
C LEU A 270 -7.70 12.45 40.21
N LYS A 271 -6.62 12.87 39.56
CA LYS A 271 -6.56 14.13 38.82
C LYS A 271 -7.22 13.98 37.46
N ALA A 272 -6.99 12.86 36.79
CA ALA A 272 -7.56 12.56 35.50
C ALA A 272 -8.03 11.11 35.45
N ALA A 273 -9.12 10.85 34.71
CA ALA A 273 -9.56 9.50 34.41
C ALA A 273 -10.35 9.45 33.09
N VAL A 274 -10.08 8.42 32.30
CA VAL A 274 -10.85 8.07 31.10
C VAL A 274 -11.30 6.62 31.18
N GLY A 275 -12.56 6.35 30.84
CA GLY A 275 -13.12 5.00 30.80
C GLY A 275 -12.47 4.10 29.75
N GLY A 276 -12.52 2.80 30.01
CA GLY A 276 -12.16 1.74 29.07
C GLY A 276 -12.88 0.45 29.46
N ARG A 277 -12.61 -0.65 28.77
CA ARG A 277 -13.33 -1.92 28.99
C ARG A 277 -12.45 -3.04 29.52
N GLN A 278 -11.63 -3.63 28.66
CA GLN A 278 -10.93 -4.87 29.00
C GLN A 278 -9.55 -4.57 29.59
N VAL A 279 -9.23 -5.18 30.72
CA VAL A 279 -7.86 -5.17 31.29
C VAL A 279 -7.01 -6.11 30.45
N LEU A 280 -6.03 -5.54 29.75
CA LEU A 280 -5.18 -6.22 28.77
C LEU A 280 -3.96 -6.88 29.40
N VAL A 281 -3.37 -6.22 30.40
CA VAL A 281 -2.22 -6.70 31.15
C VAL A 281 -2.51 -6.46 32.63
N LYS A 282 -2.24 -7.46 33.45
CA LYS A 282 -2.35 -7.38 34.90
C LYS A 282 -1.09 -7.95 35.52
N ASP A 283 -0.44 -7.15 36.36
CA ASP A 283 0.79 -7.55 37.07
C ASP A 283 1.90 -8.09 36.14
N GLY A 284 2.05 -7.48 34.96
CA GLY A 284 3.02 -7.87 33.94
C GLY A 284 2.59 -9.07 33.08
N VAL A 285 1.40 -9.63 33.31
CA VAL A 285 0.88 -10.80 32.59
C VAL A 285 -0.21 -10.37 31.59
N PRO A 286 0.00 -10.56 30.27
CA PRO A 286 -1.06 -10.40 29.28
C PRO A 286 -2.26 -11.30 29.60
N GLN A 287 -3.46 -10.75 29.51
CA GLN A 287 -4.70 -11.50 29.76
C GLN A 287 -5.20 -12.17 28.48
N ASP A 288 -5.75 -13.37 28.60
CA ASP A 288 -6.49 -14.02 27.51
C ASP A 288 -7.96 -13.60 27.57
N ILE A 289 -8.42 -12.86 26.57
CA ILE A 289 -9.71 -12.16 26.61
C ILE A 289 -10.77 -12.83 25.71
N GLY A 290 -10.43 -13.94 25.05
CA GLY A 290 -11.38 -14.74 24.24
C GLY A 290 -11.97 -14.03 23.02
N ASP A 291 -11.55 -12.79 22.74
CA ASP A 291 -11.88 -12.07 21.52
C ASP A 291 -11.00 -12.57 20.38
N VAL A 292 -11.64 -13.04 19.31
CA VAL A 292 -10.97 -13.64 18.16
C VAL A 292 -10.98 -12.74 16.92
N THR A 293 -11.62 -11.57 16.99
CA THR A 293 -11.76 -10.66 15.84
C THR A 293 -10.68 -9.58 15.86
N PRO A 294 -9.77 -9.54 14.87
CA PRO A 294 -8.83 -8.44 14.73
C PRO A 294 -9.55 -7.14 14.38
N GLU A 295 -9.23 -6.07 15.10
CA GLU A 295 -9.82 -4.75 14.88
C GLU A 295 -8.73 -3.67 15.02
N PRO A 296 -8.97 -2.44 14.53
CA PRO A 296 -8.19 -1.28 14.96
C PRO A 296 -8.39 -1.10 16.48
N ARG A 297 -7.32 -0.85 17.22
CA ARG A 297 -7.36 -0.77 18.68
C ARG A 297 -6.57 0.40 19.22
N THR A 298 -7.03 0.93 20.35
CA THR A 298 -6.30 1.89 21.18
C THR A 298 -6.16 1.33 22.58
N ALA A 299 -4.96 1.41 23.16
CA ALA A 299 -4.68 0.97 24.51
C ALA A 299 -3.79 1.94 25.27
N VAL A 300 -3.92 1.92 26.59
CA VAL A 300 -3.04 2.65 27.49
C VAL A 300 -2.58 1.74 28.61
N GLY A 301 -1.31 1.83 28.98
CA GLY A 301 -0.72 1.05 30.05
C GLY A 301 0.39 1.79 30.76
N PHE A 302 0.83 1.22 31.89
CA PHE A 302 1.81 1.84 32.76
C PHE A 302 2.86 0.84 33.24
N SER A 303 4.06 1.33 33.51
CA SER A 303 5.09 0.56 34.22
C SER A 303 4.63 0.18 35.64
N ALA A 304 5.35 -0.74 36.29
CA ALA A 304 5.01 -1.23 37.63
C ALA A 304 4.92 -0.12 38.69
N ASP A 305 5.72 0.94 38.56
CA ASP A 305 5.70 2.12 39.44
C ASP A 305 4.74 3.23 38.98
N GLY A 306 4.03 3.03 37.86
CA GLY A 306 3.09 3.98 37.28
C GLY A 306 3.74 5.24 36.69
N ARG A 307 5.08 5.32 36.62
CA ARG A 307 5.80 6.54 36.17
C ARG A 307 6.08 6.57 34.69
N ARG A 308 6.02 5.44 33.99
CA ARG A 308 6.01 5.39 32.53
C ARG A 308 4.62 5.04 32.05
N MET A 309 4.18 5.75 31.03
CA MET A 309 2.90 5.54 30.37
C MET A 309 3.15 5.19 28.91
N TYR A 310 2.41 4.20 28.44
CA TYR A 310 2.45 3.69 27.08
C TYR A 310 1.07 3.90 26.47
N LEU A 311 0.99 4.61 25.35
CA LEU A 311 -0.25 4.72 24.57
C LEU A 311 0.02 4.10 23.21
N LEU A 312 -0.84 3.18 22.78
CA LEU A 312 -0.66 2.40 21.56
C LEU A 312 -1.92 2.50 20.71
N THR A 313 -1.75 2.82 19.43
CA THR A 313 -2.76 2.57 18.40
C THR A 313 -2.26 1.52 17.43
N VAL A 314 -3.14 0.58 17.07
CA VAL A 314 -2.91 -0.38 16.00
C VAL A 314 -3.98 -0.16 14.95
N ASP A 315 -3.57 0.15 13.72
CA ASP A 315 -4.50 0.32 12.60
C ASP A 315 -5.16 -1.03 12.25
N GLY A 316 -6.30 -1.00 11.56
CA GLY A 316 -7.03 -2.20 11.19
C GLY A 316 -8.02 -1.99 10.05
N ARG A 317 -8.63 -3.07 9.56
CA ARG A 317 -9.61 -3.07 8.44
C ARG A 317 -9.05 -2.56 7.12
N GLN A 318 -7.75 -2.64 6.94
CA GLN A 318 -7.07 -2.18 5.73
C GLN A 318 -5.98 -3.16 5.31
N ALA A 319 -5.59 -3.14 4.03
CA ALA A 319 -4.55 -4.04 3.52
C ALA A 319 -3.22 -3.86 4.29
N ASP A 320 -2.92 -2.62 4.68
CA ASP A 320 -1.68 -2.26 5.37
C ASP A 320 -1.64 -2.70 6.84
N SER A 321 -2.79 -2.99 7.44
CA SER A 321 -2.90 -3.48 8.81
C SER A 321 -4.23 -4.21 9.02
N ARG A 322 -4.14 -5.49 9.42
CA ARG A 322 -5.34 -6.30 9.72
C ARG A 322 -6.01 -5.93 11.04
N GLY A 323 -5.34 -5.19 11.91
CA GLY A 323 -5.74 -4.99 13.31
C GLY A 323 -5.27 -6.12 14.21
N VAL A 324 -5.67 -6.05 15.48
CA VAL A 324 -5.31 -7.05 16.49
C VAL A 324 -6.52 -7.45 17.33
N THR A 325 -6.51 -8.71 17.76
CA THR A 325 -7.41 -9.17 18.84
C THR A 325 -7.02 -8.51 20.15
N LEU A 326 -7.89 -8.58 21.16
CA LEU A 326 -7.55 -8.03 22.49
C LEU A 326 -6.39 -8.77 23.17
N THR A 327 -6.26 -10.09 22.97
CA THR A 327 -5.13 -10.86 23.51
C THR A 327 -3.81 -10.45 22.84
N GLU A 328 -3.84 -10.26 21.51
CA GLU A 328 -2.70 -9.74 20.74
C GLU A 328 -2.30 -8.32 21.20
N LEU A 329 -3.28 -7.44 21.42
CA LEU A 329 -3.05 -6.09 21.94
C LEU A 329 -2.41 -6.11 23.35
N GLY A 330 -2.86 -6.99 24.24
CA GLY A 330 -2.26 -7.16 25.56
C GLY A 330 -0.81 -7.61 25.52
N ARG A 331 -0.46 -8.53 24.59
CA ARG A 331 0.92 -8.94 24.36
C ARG A 331 1.78 -7.77 23.85
N LEU A 332 1.28 -6.99 22.89
CA LEU A 332 1.98 -5.78 22.39
C LEU A 332 2.20 -4.76 23.52
N MET A 333 1.21 -4.53 24.38
CA MET A 333 1.34 -3.62 25.53
C MET A 333 2.39 -4.12 26.53
N ALA A 334 2.43 -5.41 26.82
CA ALA A 334 3.46 -5.99 27.68
C ALA A 334 4.86 -5.89 27.06
N GLU A 335 4.97 -6.09 25.74
CA GLU A 335 6.23 -5.93 25.00
C GLU A 335 6.77 -4.48 25.07
N LEU A 336 5.87 -3.48 25.03
CA LEU A 336 6.23 -2.07 25.26
C LEU A 336 6.69 -1.79 26.70
N GLY A 337 6.42 -2.69 27.64
CA GLY A 337 6.79 -2.58 29.06
C GLY A 337 5.64 -2.25 30.00
N ALA A 338 4.39 -2.35 29.56
CA ALA A 338 3.24 -2.17 30.44
C ALA A 338 3.15 -3.31 31.46
N TYR A 339 3.11 -2.96 32.74
CA TYR A 339 2.82 -3.85 33.85
C TYR A 339 1.31 -3.97 34.09
N ASN A 340 0.56 -2.89 33.85
CA ASN A 340 -0.90 -2.91 33.76
C ASN A 340 -1.34 -2.15 32.50
N ALA A 341 -2.34 -2.65 31.78
CA ALA A 341 -2.86 -2.00 30.58
C ALA A 341 -4.38 -2.18 30.43
N LEU A 342 -5.04 -1.21 29.82
CA LEU A 342 -6.47 -1.18 29.58
C LEU A 342 -6.75 -0.88 28.10
N ASN A 343 -7.71 -1.60 27.54
CA ASN A 343 -8.28 -1.33 26.22
C ASN A 343 -9.24 -0.14 26.27
N LEU A 344 -9.04 0.81 25.35
CA LEU A 344 -9.92 1.95 25.10
C LEU A 344 -10.85 1.65 23.90
N ASP A 345 -11.62 2.63 23.45
CA ASP A 345 -12.43 2.46 22.23
C ASP A 345 -11.54 2.27 20.99
N GLY A 346 -12.02 1.45 20.06
CA GLY A 346 -11.27 1.03 18.87
C GLY A 346 -12.04 1.29 17.56
N GLY A 347 -11.76 0.50 16.54
CA GLY A 347 -12.38 0.68 15.22
C GLY A 347 -12.05 2.05 14.63
N GLY A 348 -13.01 2.68 13.98
CA GLY A 348 -12.81 4.03 13.40
C GLY A 348 -12.51 5.12 14.41
N SER A 349 -12.67 4.86 15.72
CA SER A 349 -12.29 5.80 16.78
C SER A 349 -10.78 5.82 17.02
N SER A 350 -10.04 4.76 16.66
CA SER A 350 -8.61 4.66 16.95
C SER A 350 -7.81 5.78 16.29
N THR A 351 -7.32 6.69 17.13
CA THR A 351 -6.61 7.89 16.69
C THR A 351 -5.47 8.19 17.67
N LEU A 352 -4.26 8.34 17.14
CA LEU A 352 -3.09 8.84 17.86
C LEU A 352 -2.66 10.17 17.25
N LEU A 353 -2.54 11.16 18.11
CA LEU A 353 -2.12 12.51 17.78
C LEU A 353 -0.77 12.79 18.40
N ALA A 354 0.14 13.39 17.64
CA ALA A 354 1.40 13.90 18.16
C ALA A 354 1.80 15.18 17.43
N ARG A 355 2.44 16.09 18.14
CA ARG A 355 3.06 17.28 17.54
C ARG A 355 4.42 16.92 16.95
N GLU A 356 4.77 17.50 15.82
CA GLU A 356 6.15 17.48 15.33
C GLU A 356 7.00 18.52 16.04
N PRO A 357 8.30 18.28 16.28
CA PRO A 357 9.18 19.27 16.87
C PRO A 357 9.14 20.61 16.12
N GLY A 358 8.88 21.70 16.85
CA GLY A 358 8.79 23.04 16.29
C GLY A 358 7.42 23.41 15.71
N GLN A 359 6.47 22.48 15.67
CA GLN A 359 5.06 22.77 15.33
C GLN A 359 4.26 23.16 16.58
N ALA A 360 3.12 23.82 16.38
CA ALA A 360 2.21 24.19 17.46
C ALA A 360 1.04 23.20 17.61
N ALA A 361 0.49 22.74 16.49
CA ALA A 361 -0.67 21.85 16.42
C ALA A 361 -0.23 20.38 16.37
N VAL A 362 -1.11 19.48 16.84
CA VAL A 362 -0.92 18.04 16.69
C VAL A 362 -1.39 17.57 15.30
N GLN A 363 -0.85 16.45 14.84
CA GLN A 363 -1.30 15.78 13.62
C GLN A 363 -1.65 14.32 13.91
N VAL A 364 -2.43 13.71 13.00
CA VAL A 364 -2.77 12.28 13.06
C VAL A 364 -1.58 11.47 12.56
N GLU A 365 -1.11 10.52 13.37
CA GLU A 365 0.07 9.70 13.05
C GLU A 365 -0.28 8.31 12.49
N ASN A 366 -1.46 7.81 12.83
CA ASN A 366 -1.98 6.52 12.38
C ASN A 366 -2.93 6.70 11.17
N SER A 367 -3.46 5.61 10.62
CA SER A 367 -4.43 5.65 9.53
C SER A 367 -5.84 5.26 10.02
N PRO A 368 -6.75 6.24 10.24
CA PRO A 368 -8.10 5.95 10.73
C PRO A 368 -8.89 5.04 9.78
N SER A 369 -9.49 3.97 10.31
CA SER A 369 -10.13 2.92 9.50
C SER A 369 -11.38 3.37 8.75
N ASP A 370 -11.95 4.52 9.10
CA ASP A 370 -13.11 5.11 8.40
C ASP A 370 -12.68 5.99 7.20
N GLY A 371 -11.37 6.02 6.88
CA GLY A 371 -10.76 6.87 5.85
C GLY A 371 -10.56 8.33 6.30
N SER A 372 -11.06 8.70 7.48
CA SER A 372 -10.85 10.00 8.12
C SER A 372 -11.01 9.87 9.63
N GLU A 373 -10.50 10.85 10.37
CA GLU A 373 -10.63 10.91 11.83
C GLU A 373 -12.12 10.98 12.24
N ARG A 374 -12.57 9.98 13.00
CA ARG A 374 -13.94 9.91 13.50
C ARG A 374 -14.17 10.94 14.62
N PRO A 375 -15.32 11.61 14.66
CA PRO A 375 -15.75 12.35 15.85
C PRO A 375 -15.92 11.43 17.07
N VAL A 376 -15.22 11.72 18.15
CA VAL A 376 -15.25 10.96 19.42
C VAL A 376 -15.63 11.89 20.58
N PRO A 377 -16.15 11.39 21.71
CA PRO A 377 -16.54 12.26 22.82
C PRO A 377 -15.36 12.78 23.62
N ASN A 378 -14.30 11.98 23.75
CA ASN A 378 -13.18 12.30 24.62
C ASN A 378 -11.88 11.57 24.22
N GLY A 379 -10.83 11.92 24.94
CA GLY A 379 -9.52 11.28 24.84
C GLY A 379 -8.67 11.54 26.08
N LEU A 380 -7.46 11.00 26.03
CA LEU A 380 -6.42 11.21 27.02
C LEU A 380 -5.28 11.99 26.36
N ALA A 381 -5.04 13.21 26.84
CA ALA A 381 -4.06 14.12 26.28
C ALA A 381 -2.83 14.25 27.17
N LEU A 382 -1.68 14.43 26.54
CA LEU A 382 -0.39 14.73 27.17
C LEU A 382 -0.05 16.20 26.97
N TYR A 383 0.40 16.84 28.05
CA TYR A 383 0.76 18.25 28.11
C TYR A 383 2.20 18.39 28.58
N ALA A 384 2.97 19.17 27.83
CA ALA A 384 4.30 19.62 28.24
C ALA A 384 4.19 20.97 28.97
N ALA A 385 5.14 21.25 29.86
CA ALA A 385 5.27 22.59 30.42
C ALA A 385 5.45 23.64 29.30
N PRO A 386 4.95 24.88 29.47
CA PRO A 386 5.21 25.95 28.52
C PRO A 386 6.72 26.12 28.32
N GLY A 387 7.16 26.03 27.07
CA GLY A 387 8.55 26.25 26.72
C GLY A 387 8.91 27.73 26.68
N SER A 388 10.20 28.01 26.69
CA SER A 388 10.71 29.38 26.69
C SER A 388 10.44 30.15 25.39
N GLY A 389 10.07 29.47 24.30
CA GLY A 389 10.00 30.02 22.95
C GLY A 389 11.36 30.46 22.40
N ARG A 390 12.45 30.19 23.14
CA ARG A 390 13.82 30.52 22.73
C ARG A 390 14.36 29.35 21.93
N LEU A 391 14.86 29.65 20.74
CA LEU A 391 15.43 28.68 19.83
C LEU A 391 16.54 27.84 20.51
N ALA A 392 16.27 26.54 20.63
CA ALA A 392 17.18 25.52 21.14
C ALA A 392 17.73 24.61 20.03
N GLY A 393 16.95 24.35 18.98
CA GLY A 393 17.36 23.53 17.85
C GLY A 393 16.48 23.74 16.61
N PHE A 394 16.80 23.00 15.55
CA PHE A 394 15.99 22.92 14.33
C PHE A 394 15.57 21.47 14.08
N TRP A 395 14.33 21.27 13.69
CA TRP A 395 13.84 20.02 13.14
C TRP A 395 13.91 20.12 11.61
N VAL A 396 14.80 19.34 11.00
CA VAL A 396 15.13 19.46 9.58
C VAL A 396 14.56 18.28 8.82
N GLU A 397 13.72 18.57 7.82
CA GLU A 397 13.00 17.56 7.05
C GLU A 397 13.00 17.88 5.56
N THR A 398 12.61 16.91 4.75
CA THR A 398 12.23 17.15 3.36
C THR A 398 10.90 17.89 3.35
N ALA A 399 10.73 18.87 2.47
CA ALA A 399 9.46 19.57 2.35
C ALA A 399 8.33 18.65 1.84
N ALA A 400 8.67 17.67 1.01
CA ALA A 400 7.76 16.60 0.63
C ALA A 400 7.70 15.52 1.71
N ASP A 401 6.50 15.16 2.15
CA ASP A 401 6.23 14.03 3.02
C ASP A 401 6.50 12.71 2.29
N PRO A 402 7.30 11.77 2.82
CA PRO A 402 7.57 10.48 2.18
C PRO A 402 6.33 9.66 1.76
N VAL A 403 5.23 9.74 2.48
CA VAL A 403 3.96 9.03 2.22
C VAL A 403 3.20 9.66 1.04
N ALA A 404 3.34 10.98 0.85
CA ALA A 404 2.71 11.71 -0.25
C ALA A 404 3.61 11.90 -1.48
N ALA A 405 4.94 11.86 -1.29
CA ALA A 405 5.91 12.13 -2.33
C ALA A 405 5.74 11.21 -3.54
N PRO A 406 6.00 11.70 -4.77
CA PRO A 406 5.98 10.88 -5.97
C PRO A 406 6.86 9.63 -5.87
N GLY A 407 6.28 8.48 -6.25
CA GLY A 407 7.01 7.22 -6.35
C GLY A 407 6.36 6.26 -7.33
N THR A 408 7.17 5.33 -7.84
CA THR A 408 6.79 4.23 -8.74
C THR A 408 6.96 2.87 -8.03
N GLY A 409 7.07 2.88 -6.71
CA GLY A 409 7.20 1.70 -5.87
C GLY A 409 5.94 0.81 -5.88
N PRO A 410 6.01 -0.40 -5.32
CA PRO A 410 4.82 -1.26 -5.16
C PRO A 410 3.75 -0.64 -4.25
N VAL A 411 4.18 0.17 -3.28
CA VAL A 411 3.33 0.89 -2.32
C VAL A 411 3.36 2.40 -2.59
N ARG A 412 2.34 3.11 -2.11
CA ARG A 412 2.26 4.57 -2.21
C ARG A 412 3.41 5.23 -1.44
N GLY A 413 3.89 6.35 -1.97
CA GLY A 413 4.95 7.15 -1.38
C GLY A 413 6.24 7.10 -2.21
N GLY A 414 7.16 7.99 -1.87
CA GLY A 414 8.44 8.17 -2.56
C GLY A 414 9.60 8.19 -1.58
N ASN A 415 10.80 8.33 -2.13
CA ASN A 415 12.03 8.44 -1.34
C ASN A 415 12.57 9.89 -1.41
N PRO A 416 11.90 10.89 -0.80
CA PRO A 416 12.36 12.29 -0.88
C PRO A 416 13.69 12.51 -0.14
N ASP A 417 14.09 11.58 0.72
CA ASP A 417 15.43 11.49 1.32
C ASP A 417 16.54 11.18 0.29
N ARG A 418 16.17 10.84 -0.95
CA ARG A 418 17.08 10.62 -2.07
C ARG A 418 17.01 11.78 -3.06
N VAL A 419 18.14 12.11 -3.67
CA VAL A 419 18.29 13.19 -4.66
C VAL A 419 19.28 12.77 -5.74
N LEU A 420 18.95 12.95 -7.01
CA LEU A 420 19.87 12.64 -8.12
C LEU A 420 20.94 13.73 -8.26
N ALA A 421 22.17 13.33 -8.60
CA ALA A 421 23.24 14.29 -8.81
C ALA A 421 22.87 15.31 -9.90
N GLY A 422 23.01 16.61 -9.58
CA GLY A 422 22.64 17.73 -10.44
C GLY A 422 21.26 18.32 -10.16
N LEU A 423 20.35 17.58 -9.51
CA LEU A 423 19.00 18.00 -9.16
C LEU A 423 18.92 18.54 -7.72
N THR A 424 17.72 18.98 -7.33
CA THR A 424 17.45 19.63 -6.05
C THR A 424 16.49 18.87 -5.16
N ARG A 425 16.51 19.22 -3.87
CA ARG A 425 15.53 18.83 -2.86
C ARG A 425 15.23 20.03 -1.97
N ARG A 426 13.95 20.30 -1.75
CA ARG A 426 13.54 21.34 -0.82
C ARG A 426 13.51 20.78 0.60
N LEU A 427 14.09 21.53 1.54
CA LEU A 427 14.17 21.19 2.95
C LEU A 427 13.47 22.25 3.79
N THR A 428 12.90 21.82 4.91
CA THR A 428 12.33 22.68 5.95
C THR A 428 13.19 22.61 7.21
N ALA A 429 13.15 23.66 8.02
CA ALA A 429 13.82 23.70 9.32
C ALA A 429 12.93 24.41 10.33
N ALA A 430 12.09 23.66 11.04
CA ALA A 430 11.23 24.20 12.08
C ALA A 430 12.07 24.46 13.33
N GLY A 431 12.13 25.71 13.78
CA GLY A 431 12.82 26.08 15.01
C GLY A 431 12.04 25.60 16.23
N TYR A 432 12.73 25.01 17.21
CA TYR A 432 12.11 24.54 18.44
C TYR A 432 12.84 24.98 19.71
N ASP A 433 12.14 25.05 20.83
CA ASP A 433 12.68 25.35 22.17
C ASP A 433 13.01 24.08 22.98
N GLU A 434 13.43 24.22 24.25
CA GLU A 434 13.79 23.07 25.11
C GLU A 434 12.65 22.07 25.34
N THR A 435 11.41 22.41 24.97
CA THR A 435 10.22 21.55 25.05
C THR A 435 9.82 20.94 23.71
N TYR A 436 10.63 21.13 22.67
CA TYR A 436 10.30 20.87 21.27
C TYR A 436 9.08 21.68 20.77
N GLY A 437 8.68 22.73 21.50
CA GLY A 437 7.64 23.67 21.07
C GLY A 437 8.15 24.67 20.04
N PRO A 438 7.26 25.41 19.35
CA PRO A 438 7.63 26.31 18.27
C PRO A 438 8.51 27.45 18.78
N ALA A 439 9.63 27.70 18.09
CA ALA A 439 10.53 28.82 18.38
C ALA A 439 11.01 29.50 17.10
N SER A 440 10.94 30.83 17.07
CA SER A 440 11.33 31.59 15.88
C SER A 440 12.84 31.57 15.63
N GLY A 441 13.24 31.19 14.42
CA GLY A 441 14.65 31.20 14.02
C GLY A 441 14.83 31.00 12.52
N THR A 442 15.61 31.88 11.88
CA THR A 442 16.07 31.68 10.49
C THR A 442 17.44 30.99 10.52
N PRO A 443 17.58 29.76 10.02
CA PRO A 443 18.85 29.05 10.02
C PRO A 443 19.82 29.59 8.97
N SER A 444 21.10 29.38 9.20
CA SER A 444 22.12 29.28 8.16
C SER A 444 22.31 27.80 7.80
N TRP A 445 22.53 27.52 6.51
CA TRP A 445 22.59 26.16 6.00
C TRP A 445 24.01 25.76 5.58
N ARG A 446 24.37 24.49 5.79
CA ARG A 446 25.58 23.86 5.26
C ARG A 446 25.27 22.44 4.81
N ALA A 447 26.01 21.94 3.83
CA ALA A 447 25.84 20.57 3.36
C ALA A 447 27.18 19.93 2.99
N THR A 448 27.22 18.60 3.02
CA THR A 448 28.22 17.78 2.34
C THR A 448 27.66 17.23 1.04
N HIS A 449 28.52 16.79 0.10
CA HIS A 449 28.11 16.21 -1.19
C HIS A 449 27.22 17.10 -2.09
N GLY A 450 27.13 18.39 -1.76
CA GLY A 450 26.31 19.38 -2.46
C GLY A 450 26.38 20.73 -1.76
N TYR A 451 25.48 21.63 -2.13
CA TYR A 451 25.32 22.92 -1.47
C TYR A 451 23.85 23.20 -1.23
N VAL A 452 23.55 24.05 -0.25
CA VAL A 452 22.19 24.36 0.17
C VAL A 452 22.00 25.88 0.16
N SER A 453 20.93 26.33 -0.47
CA SER A 453 20.59 27.76 -0.54
C SER A 453 20.15 28.29 0.83
N ARG A 454 20.06 29.62 0.95
CA ARG A 454 19.50 30.26 2.15
C ARG A 454 18.04 29.86 2.43
N ASP A 455 17.32 29.47 1.37
CA ASP A 455 15.90 29.12 1.40
C ASP A 455 15.68 27.60 1.60
N GLY A 456 16.73 26.86 1.97
CA GLY A 456 16.64 25.42 2.26
C GLY A 456 16.60 24.53 1.02
N VAL A 457 17.02 25.02 -0.15
CA VAL A 457 17.08 24.19 -1.37
C VAL A 457 18.45 23.54 -1.46
N PHE A 458 18.53 22.24 -1.23
CA PHE A 458 19.73 21.44 -1.39
C PHE A 458 19.91 21.05 -2.86
N ARG A 459 21.08 21.36 -3.45
CA ARG A 459 21.50 20.91 -4.78
C ARG A 459 22.57 19.85 -4.65
N ALA A 460 22.25 18.66 -5.12
CA ALA A 460 23.10 17.50 -5.04
C ALA A 460 24.23 17.55 -6.09
N VAL A 461 25.44 17.16 -5.72
CA VAL A 461 26.62 17.22 -6.62
C VAL A 461 27.35 15.89 -6.69
N LEU A 462 27.78 15.34 -5.54
CA LEU A 462 28.57 14.11 -5.49
C LEU A 462 27.72 12.96 -4.95
N PRO A 463 27.66 11.79 -5.62
CA PRO A 463 27.00 10.60 -5.09
C PRO A 463 27.54 10.21 -3.70
N GLY A 464 26.65 9.73 -2.83
CA GLY A 464 26.98 9.35 -1.45
C GLY A 464 25.99 9.90 -0.42
N THR A 465 26.31 9.73 0.87
CA THR A 465 25.49 10.28 1.96
C THR A 465 25.81 11.76 2.18
N ALA A 466 24.88 12.64 1.86
CA ALA A 466 24.92 14.05 2.23
C ALA A 466 24.35 14.23 3.64
N THR A 467 25.02 15.04 4.45
CA THR A 467 24.48 15.61 5.68
C THR A 467 24.20 17.07 5.42
N VAL A 468 22.96 17.51 5.65
CA VAL A 468 22.54 18.91 5.53
C VAL A 468 22.20 19.43 6.92
N THR A 469 22.85 20.52 7.32
CA THR A 469 22.78 21.10 8.65
C THR A 469 22.13 22.49 8.58
N ALA A 470 21.08 22.71 9.38
CA ALA A 470 20.50 24.02 9.66
C ALA A 470 21.00 24.49 11.03
N ALA A 471 21.57 25.69 11.14
CA ALA A 471 22.11 26.19 12.41
C ALA A 471 21.97 27.71 12.59
N LYS A 472 21.76 28.14 13.85
CA LYS A 472 21.79 29.54 14.30
C LYS A 472 22.35 29.63 15.70
N GLY A 473 23.57 30.17 15.84
CA GLY A 473 24.26 30.21 17.14
C GLY A 473 24.56 28.81 17.63
N ARG A 474 24.02 28.42 18.80
CA ARG A 474 24.14 27.07 19.36
C ARG A 474 23.03 26.11 18.94
N ALA A 475 21.94 26.62 18.35
CA ALA A 475 20.84 25.80 17.87
C ALA A 475 21.22 25.19 16.52
N SER A 476 21.07 23.87 16.39
CA SER A 476 21.32 23.13 15.16
C SER A 476 20.33 21.98 14.96
N GLY A 477 20.18 21.55 13.72
CA GLY A 477 19.45 20.36 13.31
C GLY A 477 20.04 19.82 12.01
N GLU A 478 19.93 18.51 11.78
CA GLU A 478 20.52 17.86 10.62
C GLU A 478 19.59 16.83 10.02
N ILE A 479 19.67 16.68 8.69
CA ILE A 479 19.07 15.57 7.94
C ILE A 479 20.14 14.88 7.10
N LYS A 480 20.03 13.57 6.95
CA LYS A 480 20.83 12.79 6.00
C LYS A 480 20.04 12.55 4.73
N LEU A 481 20.64 12.87 3.59
CA LEU A 481 20.11 12.58 2.26
C LEU A 481 21.05 11.63 1.52
N ARG A 482 20.50 10.80 0.64
CA ARG A 482 21.29 9.95 -0.27
C ARG A 482 21.36 10.61 -1.63
N VAL A 483 22.54 11.07 -2.02
CA VAL A 483 22.81 11.54 -3.38
C VAL A 483 23.05 10.33 -4.27
N LEU A 484 22.19 10.15 -5.26
CA LEU A 484 22.24 9.09 -6.26
C LEU A 484 23.21 9.44 -7.40
N GLY A 485 23.39 8.52 -8.35
CA GLY A 485 24.11 8.81 -9.58
C GLY A 485 23.45 9.93 -10.42
N PRO A 486 24.08 10.33 -11.54
CA PRO A 486 23.46 11.24 -12.49
C PRO A 486 22.11 10.71 -12.99
N LEU A 487 21.20 11.63 -13.31
CA LEU A 487 19.92 11.31 -13.94
C LEU A 487 20.13 10.62 -15.29
N GLU A 488 19.62 9.39 -15.41
CA GLU A 488 19.63 8.59 -16.64
C GLU A 488 18.27 8.68 -17.35
N ARG A 489 17.18 8.53 -16.59
CA ARG A 489 15.82 8.56 -17.13
C ARG A 489 14.81 9.11 -16.13
N ILE A 490 13.66 9.52 -16.64
CA ILE A 490 12.50 9.90 -15.83
C ILE A 490 11.27 9.07 -16.20
N GLU A 491 10.34 8.99 -15.27
CA GLU A 491 9.04 8.33 -15.42
C GLU A 491 7.99 9.16 -14.67
N ALA A 492 6.76 9.15 -15.17
CA ALA A 492 5.64 9.71 -14.43
C ALA A 492 5.05 8.66 -13.49
N THR A 493 4.48 9.07 -12.35
CA THR A 493 3.81 8.16 -11.41
C THR A 493 2.62 7.43 -12.04
N SER A 494 2.09 7.96 -13.15
CA SER A 494 1.04 7.33 -13.95
C SER A 494 1.37 7.45 -15.44
N ALA A 495 1.20 6.36 -16.20
CA ALA A 495 1.47 6.32 -17.64
C ALA A 495 0.45 7.12 -18.49
N ARG A 496 -0.72 7.45 -17.91
CA ARG A 496 -1.79 8.27 -18.50
C ARG A 496 -2.61 8.93 -17.39
N LEU A 497 -3.31 10.02 -17.69
CA LEU A 497 -4.21 10.70 -16.75
C LEU A 497 -5.59 10.95 -17.38
N GLY A 498 -6.64 10.38 -16.79
CA GLY A 498 -8.02 10.71 -17.14
C GLY A 498 -8.59 11.73 -16.16
N LEU A 499 -9.21 12.79 -16.67
CA LEU A 499 -9.86 13.84 -15.90
C LEU A 499 -11.35 13.87 -16.24
N ALA A 500 -12.20 14.08 -15.23
CA ALA A 500 -13.59 14.48 -15.45
C ALA A 500 -13.64 15.87 -16.10
N ALA A 501 -14.78 16.23 -16.70
CA ALA A 501 -15.04 17.57 -17.23
C ALA A 501 -14.77 18.64 -16.14
N LEU A 502 -13.90 19.62 -16.45
CA LEU A 502 -13.42 20.66 -15.52
C LEU A 502 -12.78 20.12 -14.21
N GLY A 503 -12.50 18.82 -14.17
CA GLY A 503 -11.92 18.13 -13.04
C GLY A 503 -10.42 18.35 -12.91
N SER A 504 -9.84 17.74 -11.88
CA SER A 504 -8.40 17.75 -11.64
C SER A 504 -7.89 16.38 -11.21
N GLY A 505 -6.62 16.13 -11.48
CA GLY A 505 -5.88 14.96 -11.03
C GLY A 505 -4.43 15.32 -10.74
N SER A 506 -3.63 14.38 -10.26
CA SER A 506 -2.23 14.61 -9.93
C SER A 506 -1.29 13.64 -10.64
N LEU A 507 -0.08 14.12 -10.92
CA LEU A 507 1.02 13.36 -11.50
C LEU A 507 2.32 13.77 -10.82
N GLY A 508 3.14 12.81 -10.42
CA GLY A 508 4.50 13.05 -9.99
C GLY A 508 5.52 12.65 -11.06
N VAL A 509 6.75 13.16 -10.95
CA VAL A 509 7.88 12.76 -11.79
C VAL A 509 8.94 12.10 -10.92
N VAL A 510 9.39 10.93 -11.33
CA VAL A 510 10.43 10.13 -10.64
C VAL A 510 11.61 9.98 -11.57
N GLY A 511 12.80 10.28 -11.07
CA GLY A 511 14.05 10.09 -11.79
C GLY A 511 14.78 8.84 -11.35
N TYR A 512 15.61 8.30 -12.24
CA TYR A 512 16.42 7.11 -12.00
C TYR A 512 17.86 7.35 -12.44
N ASP A 513 18.80 6.79 -11.69
CA ASP A 513 20.20 6.67 -12.12
C ASP A 513 20.43 5.37 -12.93
N ALA A 514 21.66 5.18 -13.40
CA ALA A 514 22.06 4.02 -14.19
C ALA A 514 21.93 2.67 -13.45
N ASP A 515 21.85 2.69 -12.12
CA ASP A 515 21.67 1.49 -11.28
C ASP A 515 20.20 1.27 -10.90
N GLY A 516 19.28 2.04 -11.47
CA GLY A 516 17.85 1.91 -11.19
C GLY A 516 17.47 2.41 -9.80
N ASN A 517 18.33 3.17 -9.11
CA ASN A 517 17.93 3.86 -7.90
C ASN A 517 17.01 5.02 -8.26
N SER A 518 15.89 5.13 -7.56
CA SER A 518 14.89 6.17 -7.84
C SER A 518 14.83 7.28 -6.77
N ALA A 519 14.44 8.47 -7.21
CA ALA A 519 14.10 9.61 -6.36
C ALA A 519 12.98 10.46 -7.01
N PRO A 520 12.04 11.04 -6.23
CA PRO A 520 11.11 12.03 -6.76
C PRO A 520 11.87 13.25 -7.27
N ILE A 521 11.45 13.85 -8.38
CA ILE A 521 12.04 15.08 -8.91
C ILE A 521 11.22 16.27 -8.41
N GLU A 522 11.88 17.28 -7.87
CA GLU A 522 11.23 18.54 -7.48
C GLU A 522 10.61 19.23 -8.70
N PRO A 523 9.39 19.80 -8.60
CA PRO A 523 8.80 20.56 -9.70
C PRO A 523 9.68 21.69 -10.24
N ALA A 524 10.55 22.26 -9.40
CA ALA A 524 11.51 23.30 -9.79
C ALA A 524 12.61 22.80 -10.76
N ASP A 525 12.88 21.50 -10.81
CA ASP A 525 13.84 20.89 -11.73
C ASP A 525 13.19 20.41 -13.04
N VAL A 526 11.88 20.64 -13.19
CA VAL A 526 11.09 20.16 -14.32
C VAL A 526 10.62 21.32 -15.17
N ARG A 527 10.85 21.23 -16.48
CA ARG A 527 10.23 22.10 -17.48
C ARG A 527 9.06 21.36 -18.13
N LEU A 528 7.92 22.03 -18.26
CA LEU A 528 6.69 21.47 -18.83
C LEU A 528 6.43 21.97 -20.26
N GLU A 529 5.86 21.11 -21.09
CA GLU A 529 5.28 21.44 -22.39
C GLU A 529 3.90 20.78 -22.49
N TYR A 530 2.84 21.58 -22.70
CA TYR A 530 1.45 21.12 -22.79
C TYR A 530 0.52 22.18 -23.41
N ASP A 531 -0.70 21.79 -23.78
CA ASP A 531 -1.73 22.72 -24.25
C ASP A 531 -2.37 23.52 -23.10
N THR A 532 -1.93 24.77 -22.92
CA THR A 532 -2.44 25.70 -21.89
C THR A 532 -3.87 26.18 -22.13
N SER A 533 -4.43 25.94 -23.33
CA SER A 533 -5.82 26.23 -23.64
C SER A 533 -6.76 25.14 -23.11
N LEU A 534 -6.26 23.91 -22.94
CA LEU A 534 -7.01 22.77 -22.42
C LEU A 534 -6.73 22.51 -20.93
N LEU A 535 -5.47 22.66 -20.49
CA LEU A 535 -5.04 22.26 -19.16
C LEU A 535 -4.40 23.43 -18.39
N ASP A 536 -4.44 23.34 -17.06
CA ASP A 536 -3.62 24.10 -16.14
C ASP A 536 -2.81 23.12 -15.28
N VAL A 537 -1.48 23.25 -15.28
CA VAL A 537 -0.57 22.32 -14.59
C VAL A 537 0.26 23.10 -13.58
N THR A 538 0.05 22.84 -12.30
CA THR A 538 0.68 23.60 -11.20
C THR A 538 1.40 22.68 -10.21
N PRO A 539 2.59 23.06 -9.70
CA PRO A 539 3.27 22.31 -8.64
C PRO A 539 2.41 22.21 -7.37
N ALA A 540 2.43 21.04 -6.72
CA ALA A 540 1.84 20.80 -5.41
C ALA A 540 2.92 20.77 -4.31
N GLU A 541 2.51 20.93 -3.05
CA GLU A 541 3.44 20.95 -1.90
C GLU A 541 4.14 19.60 -1.67
N ASP A 542 3.50 18.50 -2.04
CA ASP A 542 4.05 17.13 -1.96
C ASP A 542 5.10 16.81 -3.03
N GLY A 543 5.43 17.77 -3.90
CA GLY A 543 6.38 17.60 -5.00
C GLY A 543 5.76 17.01 -6.28
N SER A 544 4.43 16.80 -6.31
CA SER A 544 3.70 16.43 -7.52
C SER A 544 3.23 17.65 -8.33
N PHE A 545 2.52 17.40 -9.42
CA PHE A 545 1.83 18.38 -10.25
C PHE A 545 0.33 18.13 -10.19
N THR A 546 -0.46 19.17 -9.93
CA THR A 546 -1.91 19.16 -10.13
C THR A 546 -2.22 19.54 -11.58
N VAL A 547 -2.95 18.69 -12.28
CA VAL A 547 -3.43 18.93 -13.65
C VAL A 547 -4.93 19.18 -13.59
N ARG A 548 -5.38 20.37 -14.01
CA ARG A 548 -6.79 20.78 -14.03
C ARG A 548 -7.25 20.98 -15.47
N ALA A 549 -8.42 20.46 -15.79
CA ALA A 549 -9.09 20.69 -17.06
C ALA A 549 -9.73 22.08 -17.12
N LYS A 550 -9.58 22.76 -18.27
CA LYS A 550 -10.19 24.07 -18.56
C LYS A 550 -11.37 23.97 -19.54
N LYS A 551 -11.60 22.79 -20.11
CA LYS A 551 -12.73 22.47 -20.99
C LYS A 551 -13.43 21.20 -20.50
N ASP A 552 -14.62 20.94 -21.01
CA ASP A 552 -15.39 19.74 -20.66
C ASP A 552 -14.85 18.48 -21.34
N VAL A 553 -14.30 18.63 -22.53
CA VAL A 553 -13.76 17.53 -23.36
C VAL A 553 -12.46 17.97 -24.04
N GLY A 554 -11.51 17.05 -24.14
CA GLY A 554 -10.32 17.20 -24.96
C GLY A 554 -9.22 16.20 -24.61
N ALA A 555 -8.16 16.16 -25.40
CA ALA A 555 -6.95 15.42 -25.05
C ALA A 555 -5.71 16.22 -25.41
N ALA A 556 -4.67 16.11 -24.57
CA ALA A 556 -3.36 16.69 -24.81
C ALA A 556 -2.27 15.81 -24.21
N ILE A 557 -1.04 15.96 -24.70
CA ILE A 557 0.15 15.38 -24.08
C ILE A 557 0.73 16.42 -23.14
N VAL A 558 1.04 16.00 -21.90
CA VAL A 558 1.89 16.77 -20.99
C VAL A 558 3.28 16.15 -21.02
N THR A 559 4.26 16.91 -21.51
CA THR A 559 5.67 16.48 -21.57
C THR A 559 6.44 17.11 -20.43
N PHE A 560 7.08 16.26 -19.63
CA PHE A 560 7.96 16.65 -18.53
C PHE A 560 9.41 16.52 -19.00
N HIS A 561 10.21 17.55 -18.79
CA HIS A 561 11.65 17.56 -19.07
C HIS A 561 12.43 17.76 -17.78
N ALA A 562 13.36 16.85 -17.47
CA ALA A 562 14.34 17.03 -16.41
C ALA A 562 15.73 16.71 -16.96
N GLY A 563 16.63 17.70 -16.93
CA GLY A 563 17.92 17.59 -17.62
C GLY A 563 17.73 17.32 -19.11
N GLN A 564 18.26 16.20 -19.61
CA GLN A 564 18.09 15.74 -21.00
C GLN A 564 17.00 14.67 -21.15
N SER A 565 16.44 14.18 -20.05
CA SER A 565 15.43 13.13 -20.04
C SER A 565 14.03 13.70 -20.17
N THR A 566 13.16 12.99 -20.87
CA THR A 566 11.77 13.39 -21.10
C THR A 566 10.80 12.24 -20.85
N VAL A 567 9.59 12.58 -20.41
CA VAL A 567 8.46 11.65 -20.36
C VAL A 567 7.19 12.38 -20.80
N ALA A 568 6.41 11.74 -21.67
CA ALA A 568 5.17 12.26 -22.21
C ALA A 568 3.99 11.49 -21.63
N VAL A 569 3.05 12.19 -21.01
CA VAL A 569 1.86 11.61 -20.39
C VAL A 569 0.62 12.07 -21.17
N PRO A 570 -0.13 11.16 -21.81
CA PRO A 570 -1.42 11.50 -22.40
C PRO A 570 -2.43 11.84 -21.29
N VAL A 571 -3.07 12.99 -21.44
CA VAL A 571 -4.14 13.48 -20.57
C VAL A 571 -5.43 13.58 -21.38
N THR A 572 -6.47 12.89 -20.94
CA THR A 572 -7.81 12.96 -21.54
C THR A 572 -8.78 13.61 -20.56
N VAL A 573 -9.62 14.50 -21.06
CA VAL A 573 -10.62 15.25 -20.29
C VAL A 573 -12.00 14.86 -20.81
N GLY A 574 -12.90 14.52 -19.88
CA GLY A 574 -14.27 14.16 -20.19
C GLY A 574 -14.38 12.88 -21.02
N LEU A 575 -15.61 12.62 -21.48
CA LEU A 575 -15.95 11.51 -22.37
C LEU A 575 -16.76 12.09 -23.54
N GLU A 576 -16.57 11.51 -24.72
CA GLU A 576 -17.36 11.78 -25.91
C GLU A 576 -18.40 10.69 -26.12
N ASP A 577 -19.56 11.07 -26.63
CA ASP A 577 -20.63 10.14 -26.99
C ASP A 577 -20.37 9.61 -28.39
N VAL A 578 -19.95 8.34 -28.46
CA VAL A 578 -19.78 7.61 -29.72
C VAL A 578 -21.06 6.83 -30.00
N PRO A 579 -21.78 7.09 -31.10
CA PRO A 579 -22.96 6.32 -31.47
C PRO A 579 -22.66 4.82 -31.57
N VAL A 580 -23.47 3.99 -30.92
CA VAL A 580 -23.42 2.53 -31.00
C VAL A 580 -24.64 2.00 -31.73
N ALA A 581 -25.83 2.41 -31.31
CA ALA A 581 -27.08 2.11 -32.00
C ALA A 581 -28.09 3.25 -31.79
N MET A 582 -28.33 4.00 -32.87
CA MET A 582 -29.30 5.11 -32.89
C MET A 582 -30.65 4.69 -33.47
N PHE A 583 -30.75 3.47 -34.05
CA PHE A 583 -31.97 2.84 -34.54
C PHE A 583 -32.71 3.54 -35.72
N ASP A 584 -32.38 4.78 -36.07
CA ASP A 584 -32.98 5.54 -37.17
C ASP A 584 -33.02 4.81 -38.51
N ASP A 585 -31.93 4.12 -38.87
CA ASP A 585 -31.77 3.48 -40.18
C ASP A 585 -31.92 1.95 -40.13
N ASP A 586 -31.82 1.33 -38.96
CA ASP A 586 -31.63 -0.12 -38.84
C ASP A 586 -32.55 -0.82 -37.83
N ALA A 587 -33.45 -0.12 -37.12
CA ALA A 587 -34.34 -0.72 -36.11
C ALA A 587 -35.08 -1.99 -36.60
N ALA A 588 -35.52 -2.01 -37.87
CA ALA A 588 -36.24 -3.14 -38.46
C ALA A 588 -35.36 -4.40 -38.69
N SER A 589 -34.03 -4.24 -38.66
CA SER A 589 -33.06 -5.33 -38.84
C SER A 589 -32.75 -6.08 -37.54
N TRP A 590 -33.12 -5.53 -36.39
CA TRP A 590 -32.95 -6.17 -35.09
C TRP A 590 -33.87 -7.39 -34.94
N ARG A 591 -33.45 -8.35 -34.11
CA ARG A 591 -34.15 -9.61 -33.91
C ARG A 591 -34.43 -9.86 -32.44
N PHE A 592 -35.57 -10.49 -32.18
CA PHE A 592 -35.94 -10.90 -30.85
C PHE A 592 -35.40 -12.31 -30.57
N SER A 593 -34.77 -12.48 -29.42
CA SER A 593 -34.55 -13.80 -28.82
C SER A 593 -34.88 -13.74 -27.33
N HIS A 594 -34.94 -14.88 -26.65
CA HIS A 594 -35.36 -14.91 -25.26
C HIS A 594 -34.76 -16.08 -24.46
N ALA A 595 -34.86 -15.97 -23.13
CA ALA A 595 -34.75 -17.09 -22.21
C ALA A 595 -36.05 -17.17 -21.41
N ARG A 596 -36.82 -18.26 -21.63
CA ARG A 596 -38.07 -18.57 -20.87
C ARG A 596 -39.12 -17.43 -20.87
N ALA A 597 -39.22 -16.70 -21.98
CA ALA A 597 -40.17 -15.62 -22.21
C ALA A 597 -40.71 -15.72 -23.64
N ALA A 598 -41.68 -14.88 -24.01
CA ALA A 598 -42.07 -14.65 -25.42
C ALA A 598 -42.05 -13.14 -25.69
N GLY A 599 -42.08 -12.71 -26.96
CA GLY A 599 -42.01 -11.28 -27.29
C GLY A 599 -41.63 -10.97 -28.74
N SER A 600 -41.31 -9.70 -28.98
CA SER A 600 -40.88 -9.17 -30.28
C SER A 600 -40.05 -7.90 -30.14
N VAL A 601 -39.33 -7.56 -31.20
CA VAL A 601 -38.72 -6.23 -31.39
C VAL A 601 -39.31 -5.56 -32.62
N ALA A 602 -39.53 -4.25 -32.56
CA ALA A 602 -40.01 -3.47 -33.70
C ALA A 602 -39.56 -2.00 -33.59
N PRO A 603 -39.43 -1.27 -34.72
CA PRO A 603 -39.27 0.17 -34.70
C PRO A 603 -40.47 0.86 -34.01
N ALA A 604 -40.20 1.92 -33.24
CA ALA A 604 -41.21 2.76 -32.60
C ALA A 604 -40.72 4.20 -32.46
N PRO A 605 -41.58 5.18 -32.12
CA PRO A 605 -41.11 6.54 -31.81
C PRO A 605 -40.08 6.52 -30.68
N GLY A 606 -38.89 7.07 -30.96
CA GLY A 606 -37.76 7.14 -30.03
C GLY A 606 -37.82 8.35 -29.10
N HIS A 607 -36.79 8.48 -28.27
CA HIS A 607 -36.49 9.70 -27.54
C HIS A 607 -36.00 10.76 -28.54
N THR A 608 -35.18 10.36 -29.51
CA THR A 608 -34.88 11.12 -30.72
C THR A 608 -35.12 10.23 -31.95
N GLY A 609 -35.86 10.71 -32.96
CA GLY A 609 -36.11 9.91 -34.16
C GLY A 609 -36.82 8.58 -33.89
N THR A 610 -36.26 7.48 -34.40
CA THR A 610 -36.81 6.12 -34.28
C THR A 610 -36.08 5.32 -33.20
N GLY A 611 -36.78 4.82 -32.20
CA GLY A 611 -36.24 3.90 -31.19
C GLY A 611 -36.61 2.43 -31.45
N LEU A 612 -36.02 1.53 -30.66
CA LEU A 612 -36.30 0.10 -30.70
C LEU A 612 -37.25 -0.31 -29.57
N LYS A 613 -38.47 -0.70 -29.94
CA LYS A 613 -39.44 -1.27 -29.01
C LYS A 613 -39.15 -2.75 -28.77
N LEU A 614 -39.08 -3.14 -27.51
CA LEU A 614 -38.95 -4.52 -27.05
C LEU A 614 -40.20 -4.88 -26.24
N SER A 615 -41.07 -5.71 -26.82
CA SER A 615 -42.28 -6.22 -26.17
C SER A 615 -42.01 -7.65 -25.66
N TYR A 616 -42.45 -7.97 -24.44
CA TYR A 616 -42.16 -9.27 -23.85
C TYR A 616 -43.19 -9.72 -22.81
N ASP A 617 -43.32 -11.05 -22.70
CA ASP A 617 -44.17 -11.75 -21.76
C ASP A 617 -43.32 -12.59 -20.81
N PHE A 618 -43.25 -12.13 -19.56
CA PHE A 618 -42.56 -12.81 -18.46
C PHE A 618 -43.52 -13.63 -17.60
N SER A 619 -44.78 -13.84 -18.03
CA SER A 619 -45.77 -14.67 -17.34
C SER A 619 -45.60 -16.19 -17.57
N LEU A 620 -44.69 -16.59 -18.47
CA LEU A 620 -44.58 -17.97 -18.98
C LEU A 620 -43.70 -18.89 -18.14
N SER A 621 -42.98 -18.36 -17.15
CA SER A 621 -42.05 -19.13 -16.31
C SER A 621 -41.83 -18.42 -14.96
N THR A 622 -41.60 -19.20 -13.91
CA THR A 622 -41.19 -18.69 -12.58
C THR A 622 -39.67 -18.68 -12.37
N GLY A 623 -38.89 -19.20 -13.33
CA GLY A 623 -37.43 -19.09 -13.31
C GLY A 623 -36.93 -17.67 -13.65
N THR A 624 -35.63 -17.47 -13.85
CA THR A 624 -35.13 -16.22 -14.45
C THR A 624 -35.57 -16.13 -15.91
N ARG A 625 -36.14 -14.99 -16.31
CA ARG A 625 -36.64 -14.69 -17.66
C ARG A 625 -35.82 -13.56 -18.26
N ALA A 626 -35.62 -13.59 -19.57
CA ALA A 626 -34.98 -12.49 -20.29
C ALA A 626 -35.53 -12.32 -21.70
N ALA A 627 -35.66 -11.06 -22.12
CA ALA A 627 -36.05 -10.65 -23.46
C ALA A 627 -34.88 -9.90 -24.09
N TYR A 628 -34.35 -10.43 -25.19
CA TYR A 628 -33.15 -9.94 -25.85
C TYR A 628 -33.51 -9.20 -27.14
N ALA A 629 -32.88 -8.02 -27.32
CA ALA A 629 -32.80 -7.32 -28.58
C ALA A 629 -31.42 -7.57 -29.19
N ASP A 630 -31.38 -8.41 -30.23
CA ASP A 630 -30.15 -8.78 -30.93
C ASP A 630 -29.95 -7.91 -32.18
N PRO A 631 -28.79 -7.24 -32.33
CA PRO A 631 -28.45 -6.52 -33.56
C PRO A 631 -28.21 -7.49 -34.73
N PRO A 632 -28.33 -7.03 -35.99
CA PRO A 632 -28.11 -7.85 -37.18
C PRO A 632 -26.68 -8.43 -37.28
N ALA A 633 -25.71 -7.74 -36.67
CA ALA A 633 -24.33 -8.18 -36.50
C ALA A 633 -23.78 -7.61 -35.17
N TRP A 634 -22.67 -8.13 -34.69
CA TRP A 634 -22.04 -7.59 -33.48
C TRP A 634 -21.52 -6.18 -33.78
N ILE A 635 -21.81 -5.23 -32.91
CA ILE A 635 -21.47 -3.82 -33.14
C ILE A 635 -20.10 -3.55 -32.53
N ALA A 636 -19.08 -3.32 -33.36
CA ALA A 636 -17.77 -2.92 -32.89
C ALA A 636 -17.80 -1.49 -32.32
N VAL A 637 -17.21 -1.27 -31.16
CA VAL A 637 -17.15 0.04 -30.50
C VAL A 637 -15.72 0.56 -30.56
N PRO A 638 -15.46 1.72 -31.20
CA PRO A 638 -14.12 2.26 -31.29
C PRO A 638 -13.63 2.79 -29.93
N GLY A 639 -12.31 2.81 -29.75
CA GLY A 639 -11.68 3.36 -28.55
C GLY A 639 -11.79 2.48 -27.30
N GLN A 640 -11.76 3.13 -26.13
CA GLN A 640 -11.81 2.48 -24.81
C GLN A 640 -13.01 3.00 -24.00
N PRO A 641 -14.27 2.59 -24.33
CA PRO A 641 -15.45 3.09 -23.65
C PRO A 641 -15.39 2.84 -22.15
N GLN A 642 -15.65 3.89 -21.34
CA GLN A 642 -15.72 3.78 -19.88
C GLN A 642 -17.14 3.51 -19.38
N ALA A 643 -18.13 3.81 -20.20
CA ALA A 643 -19.53 3.51 -19.93
C ALA A 643 -20.33 3.41 -21.24
N PHE A 644 -21.55 2.89 -21.14
CA PHE A 644 -22.55 2.93 -22.20
C PHE A 644 -23.78 3.65 -21.70
N GLY A 645 -24.22 4.66 -22.43
CA GLY A 645 -25.43 5.42 -22.16
C GLY A 645 -26.55 5.05 -23.12
N MET A 646 -27.80 5.12 -22.67
CA MET A 646 -28.98 4.92 -23.51
C MET A 646 -30.22 5.55 -22.87
N TRP A 647 -31.18 5.97 -23.69
CA TRP A 647 -32.51 6.36 -23.23
C TRP A 647 -33.43 5.14 -23.18
N ILE A 648 -34.17 4.99 -22.08
CA ILE A 648 -35.13 3.90 -21.91
C ILE A 648 -36.49 4.49 -21.50
N TYR A 649 -37.51 4.22 -22.31
CA TYR A 649 -38.90 4.45 -21.95
C TYR A 649 -39.40 3.28 -21.09
N GLY A 650 -39.48 3.51 -19.79
CA GLY A 650 -39.90 2.51 -18.82
C GLY A 650 -41.42 2.48 -18.61
N ASN A 651 -41.92 1.33 -18.14
CA ASN A 651 -43.32 1.13 -17.74
C ASN A 651 -43.47 0.72 -16.25
N GLY A 652 -42.39 0.86 -15.47
CA GLY A 652 -42.39 0.73 -14.01
C GLY A 652 -42.55 -0.70 -13.46
N LYS A 653 -42.25 -1.75 -14.23
CA LYS A 653 -42.41 -3.14 -13.78
C LYS A 653 -41.22 -3.68 -12.99
N GLY A 654 -40.06 -3.01 -13.05
CA GLY A 654 -38.89 -3.32 -12.26
C GLY A 654 -38.00 -4.40 -12.88
N GLU A 655 -38.12 -4.66 -14.17
CA GLU A 655 -37.19 -5.46 -14.96
C GLU A 655 -35.78 -4.86 -14.95
N TRP A 656 -34.76 -5.68 -15.10
CA TRP A 656 -33.37 -5.26 -15.03
C TRP A 656 -32.78 -5.03 -16.42
N ALA A 657 -32.49 -3.76 -16.77
CA ALA A 657 -31.83 -3.40 -18.03
C ALA A 657 -30.34 -3.78 -18.04
N ARG A 658 -29.89 -4.41 -19.13
CA ARG A 658 -28.54 -4.95 -19.26
C ARG A 658 -27.98 -4.82 -20.68
N LEU A 659 -26.67 -4.69 -20.79
CA LEU A 659 -25.93 -4.66 -22.04
C LEU A 659 -24.85 -5.74 -22.04
N HIS A 660 -24.80 -6.57 -23.08
CA HIS A 660 -23.84 -7.66 -23.20
C HIS A 660 -22.74 -7.31 -24.21
N LEU A 661 -21.49 -7.39 -23.78
CA LEU A 661 -20.29 -7.09 -24.54
C LEU A 661 -19.37 -8.31 -24.63
N HIS A 662 -18.56 -8.35 -25.69
CA HIS A 662 -17.34 -9.15 -25.74
C HIS A 662 -16.13 -8.24 -25.87
N ASP A 663 -15.02 -8.63 -25.25
CA ASP A 663 -13.77 -7.90 -25.31
C ASP A 663 -12.82 -8.46 -26.38
N ALA A 664 -11.59 -7.93 -26.46
CA ALA A 664 -10.60 -8.32 -27.46
C ALA A 664 -10.08 -9.77 -27.30
N LEU A 665 -10.26 -10.38 -26.13
CA LEU A 665 -9.95 -11.79 -25.88
C LEU A 665 -11.19 -12.68 -26.04
N ASP A 666 -12.29 -12.12 -26.54
CA ASP A 666 -13.60 -12.74 -26.64
C ASP A 666 -14.24 -13.12 -25.29
N GLN A 667 -13.78 -12.50 -24.19
CA GLN A 667 -14.40 -12.67 -22.88
C GLN A 667 -15.73 -11.91 -22.80
N GLN A 668 -16.74 -12.55 -22.22
CA GLN A 668 -18.09 -11.99 -22.06
C GLN A 668 -18.18 -11.07 -20.84
N HIS A 669 -18.77 -9.90 -21.04
CA HIS A 669 -19.03 -8.91 -19.99
C HIS A 669 -20.49 -8.46 -20.04
N VAL A 670 -21.19 -8.49 -18.90
CA VAL A 670 -22.58 -8.01 -18.81
C VAL A 670 -22.62 -6.76 -17.95
N LEU A 671 -22.88 -5.62 -18.59
CA LEU A 671 -23.11 -4.36 -17.90
C LEU A 671 -24.54 -4.33 -17.38
N SER A 672 -24.71 -3.96 -16.12
CA SER A 672 -26.00 -3.94 -15.45
C SER A 672 -26.40 -2.51 -15.12
N GLY A 673 -27.54 -2.06 -15.64
CA GLY A 673 -28.16 -0.78 -15.30
C GLY A 673 -29.03 -0.85 -14.04
N PRO A 674 -29.78 0.21 -13.71
CA PRO A 674 -30.79 0.17 -12.65
C PRO A 674 -31.99 -0.72 -13.03
N LEU A 675 -32.78 -1.11 -12.03
CA LEU A 675 -34.11 -1.70 -12.25
C LEU A 675 -35.06 -0.65 -12.84
N VAL A 676 -35.85 -1.02 -13.86
CA VAL A 676 -36.78 -0.13 -14.58
C VAL A 676 -38.07 0.07 -13.78
N THR A 677 -37.96 0.79 -12.66
CA THR A 677 -39.09 1.11 -11.76
C THR A 677 -39.78 2.43 -12.09
N TRP A 678 -39.37 3.11 -13.16
CA TRP A 678 -39.92 4.39 -13.60
C TRP A 678 -40.86 4.22 -14.80
N THR A 679 -41.71 5.23 -15.02
CA THR A 679 -42.53 5.38 -16.22
C THR A 679 -42.01 6.54 -17.06
N GLY A 680 -41.96 6.38 -18.38
CA GLY A 680 -41.46 7.42 -19.30
C GLY A 680 -39.97 7.32 -19.60
N TRP A 681 -39.43 8.32 -20.32
CA TRP A 681 -38.02 8.36 -20.72
C TRP A 681 -37.09 8.67 -19.55
N ARG A 682 -36.02 7.88 -19.43
CA ARG A 682 -34.90 8.14 -18.52
C ARG A 682 -33.59 7.74 -19.17
N TYR A 683 -32.57 8.57 -19.02
CA TYR A 683 -31.21 8.23 -19.42
C TYR A 683 -30.58 7.29 -18.39
N VAL A 684 -29.98 6.22 -18.89
CA VAL A 684 -29.29 5.21 -18.11
C VAL A 684 -27.86 5.10 -18.59
N GLU A 685 -26.91 5.13 -17.65
CA GLU A 685 -25.50 4.89 -17.92
C GLU A 685 -25.05 3.61 -17.20
N MET A 686 -24.28 2.76 -17.91
CA MET A 686 -23.75 1.50 -17.42
C MET A 686 -22.21 1.49 -17.57
N THR A 687 -21.49 1.47 -16.45
CA THR A 687 -20.02 1.52 -16.42
C THR A 687 -19.37 0.23 -16.94
N VAL A 688 -18.29 0.36 -17.70
CA VAL A 688 -17.43 -0.75 -18.13
C VAL A 688 -16.46 -1.12 -17.00
N PRO A 689 -16.41 -2.37 -16.52
CA PRO A 689 -15.52 -2.78 -15.46
C PRO A 689 -14.03 -2.60 -15.80
N ALA A 690 -13.19 -2.44 -14.77
CA ALA A 690 -11.75 -2.51 -14.93
C ALA A 690 -11.32 -3.90 -15.42
N GLY A 691 -10.27 -3.97 -16.25
CA GLY A 691 -9.72 -5.22 -16.79
C GLY A 691 -10.23 -5.62 -18.18
N VAL A 692 -11.31 -4.99 -18.68
CA VAL A 692 -11.82 -5.21 -20.04
C VAL A 692 -10.76 -4.86 -21.09
N ARG A 693 -10.56 -5.76 -22.07
CA ARG A 693 -9.58 -5.58 -23.15
C ARG A 693 -10.23 -4.99 -24.40
N TYR A 694 -9.72 -3.87 -24.89
CA TYR A 694 -10.27 -3.20 -26.07
C TYR A 694 -9.63 -3.69 -27.37
N PRO A 695 -10.34 -3.64 -28.52
CA PRO A 695 -11.70 -3.11 -28.70
C PRO A 695 -12.79 -4.03 -28.13
N VAL A 696 -13.93 -3.45 -27.76
CA VAL A 696 -15.13 -4.20 -27.35
C VAL A 696 -16.15 -4.23 -28.48
N ARG A 697 -17.04 -5.23 -28.42
CA ARG A 697 -18.15 -5.39 -29.37
C ARG A 697 -19.45 -5.70 -28.63
N VAL A 698 -20.51 -4.96 -28.93
CA VAL A 698 -21.84 -5.15 -28.34
C VAL A 698 -22.50 -6.35 -28.99
N ARG A 699 -22.92 -7.31 -28.14
CA ARG A 699 -23.65 -8.49 -28.57
C ARG A 699 -25.16 -8.29 -28.57
N ARG A 700 -25.72 -7.65 -27.54
CA ARG A 700 -27.17 -7.40 -27.39
C ARG A 700 -27.48 -6.47 -26.23
N PHE A 701 -28.62 -5.79 -26.32
CA PHE A 701 -29.32 -5.18 -25.17
C PHE A 701 -30.41 -6.14 -24.69
N TYR A 702 -30.68 -6.18 -23.39
CA TYR A 702 -31.77 -7.01 -22.87
C TYR A 702 -32.30 -6.56 -21.52
N VAL A 703 -33.51 -7.02 -21.21
CA VAL A 703 -34.09 -6.93 -19.87
C VAL A 703 -34.26 -8.31 -19.25
N ALA A 704 -34.05 -8.41 -17.94
CA ALA A 704 -34.21 -9.64 -17.19
C ALA A 704 -35.10 -9.48 -15.96
N GLU A 705 -35.92 -10.48 -15.66
CA GLU A 705 -36.71 -10.57 -14.42
C GLU A 705 -36.29 -11.82 -13.65
N THR A 706 -35.91 -11.62 -12.40
CA THR A 706 -35.37 -12.68 -11.52
C THR A 706 -36.34 -13.07 -10.41
N ARG A 707 -37.37 -12.24 -10.15
CA ARG A 707 -38.38 -12.47 -9.13
C ARG A 707 -39.44 -13.47 -9.63
N PRO A 708 -39.60 -14.64 -9.00
CA PRO A 708 -40.59 -15.63 -9.43
C PRO A 708 -42.03 -15.11 -9.40
N GLU A 709 -42.37 -14.22 -8.46
CA GLU A 709 -43.70 -13.67 -8.26
C GLU A 709 -44.10 -12.58 -9.26
N ALA A 710 -43.12 -11.96 -9.94
CA ALA A 710 -43.35 -10.83 -10.84
C ALA A 710 -43.76 -11.31 -12.25
N GLN A 711 -45.02 -11.69 -12.43
CA GLN A 711 -45.54 -12.23 -13.70
C GLN A 711 -46.32 -11.14 -14.46
N TYR A 712 -45.83 -10.72 -15.63
CA TYR A 712 -46.45 -9.65 -16.42
C TYR A 712 -46.06 -9.71 -17.90
N THR A 713 -46.86 -9.04 -18.71
CA THR A 713 -46.54 -8.68 -20.10
C THR A 713 -46.38 -7.16 -20.17
N THR A 714 -45.34 -6.69 -20.83
CA THR A 714 -45.06 -5.26 -20.97
C THR A 714 -44.21 -5.01 -22.20
N GLU A 715 -43.89 -3.75 -22.46
CA GLU A 715 -42.90 -3.32 -23.44
C GLU A 715 -42.03 -2.20 -22.88
N ILE A 716 -40.87 -1.98 -23.49
CA ILE A 716 -40.05 -0.78 -23.32
C ILE A 716 -39.60 -0.29 -24.69
N VAL A 717 -39.16 0.96 -24.77
CA VAL A 717 -38.45 1.48 -25.94
C VAL A 717 -37.05 1.88 -25.51
N VAL A 718 -36.04 1.45 -26.23
CA VAL A 718 -34.64 1.86 -26.04
C VAL A 718 -34.21 2.69 -27.23
N ASP A 719 -33.44 3.73 -26.95
CA ASP A 719 -32.97 4.67 -27.96
C ASP A 719 -31.61 5.26 -27.60
N ASP A 720 -30.93 5.86 -28.58
CA ASP A 720 -29.64 6.56 -28.45
C ASP A 720 -28.58 5.75 -27.66
N ILE A 721 -28.31 4.50 -28.04
CA ILE A 721 -27.23 3.75 -27.40
C ILE A 721 -25.91 4.37 -27.85
N VAL A 722 -25.18 4.94 -26.89
CA VAL A 722 -23.88 5.58 -27.06
C VAL A 722 -22.84 4.94 -26.15
N ALA A 723 -21.61 4.91 -26.62
CA ALA A 723 -20.43 4.56 -25.85
C ALA A 723 -19.77 5.86 -25.36
N LYS A 724 -19.49 5.95 -24.06
CA LYS A 724 -18.77 7.09 -23.45
C LYS A 724 -17.27 6.84 -23.55
N VAL A 725 -16.64 7.40 -24.58
CA VAL A 725 -15.23 7.12 -24.92
C VAL A 725 -14.37 8.33 -24.61
N PRO A 726 -13.23 8.19 -23.90
CA PRO A 726 -12.31 9.30 -23.75
C PRO A 726 -11.73 9.70 -25.13
N PRO A 727 -11.51 11.00 -25.40
CA PRO A 727 -10.96 11.43 -26.68
C PRO A 727 -9.65 10.70 -27.00
N SER A 728 -9.49 10.25 -28.24
CA SER A 728 -8.29 9.51 -28.65
C SER A 728 -7.07 10.41 -28.70
N ILE A 729 -5.95 9.92 -28.17
CA ILE A 729 -4.65 10.58 -28.32
C ILE A 729 -3.59 9.54 -28.60
N GLU A 730 -2.77 9.80 -29.62
CA GLU A 730 -1.64 8.95 -29.94
C GLU A 730 -0.55 9.18 -28.89
N GLN A 731 -0.25 8.14 -28.11
CA GLN A 731 0.84 8.17 -27.16
C GLN A 731 2.15 7.79 -27.89
N PRO A 732 3.22 8.58 -27.77
CA PRO A 732 4.53 8.19 -28.25
C PRO A 732 4.95 6.85 -27.63
N ALA A 733 5.38 5.89 -28.46
CA ALA A 733 5.87 4.61 -27.97
C ALA A 733 7.09 4.85 -27.05
N ALA A 734 7.01 4.35 -25.82
CA ALA A 734 8.17 4.34 -24.94
C ALA A 734 9.22 3.37 -25.51
N PRO A 735 10.51 3.73 -25.50
CA PRO A 735 11.55 2.81 -25.94
C PRO A 735 11.57 1.56 -25.06
N ALA A 736 11.64 0.39 -25.68
CA ALA A 736 11.79 -0.87 -24.98
C ALA A 736 13.10 -0.85 -24.16
N ARG A 737 13.01 -1.27 -22.90
CA ARG A 737 14.14 -1.29 -21.97
C ARG A 737 14.38 -2.71 -21.50
N THR A 738 15.66 -3.08 -21.44
CA THR A 738 16.13 -4.33 -20.86
C THR A 738 17.37 -4.04 -20.04
N ASP A 739 17.39 -4.51 -18.80
CA ASP A 739 18.56 -4.37 -17.92
C ASP A 739 19.80 -5.02 -18.52
N ARG A 740 20.96 -4.45 -18.18
CA ARG A 740 22.29 -4.92 -18.62
C ARG A 740 22.65 -6.32 -18.12
N VAL A 741 21.88 -6.91 -17.19
CA VAL A 741 21.99 -8.32 -16.83
C VAL A 741 21.77 -9.22 -18.05
N VAL A 742 20.93 -8.82 -19.01
CA VAL A 742 20.69 -9.58 -20.24
C VAL A 742 21.75 -9.25 -21.28
N LEU A 743 22.47 -10.28 -21.74
CA LEU A 743 23.45 -10.17 -22.80
C LEU A 743 22.77 -9.74 -24.10
N ARG A 744 23.25 -8.64 -24.68
CA ARG A 744 22.84 -8.19 -26.02
C ARG A 744 23.66 -8.84 -27.12
N ASP A 745 24.92 -9.14 -26.79
CA ASP A 745 25.92 -9.73 -27.66
C ASP A 745 26.78 -10.73 -26.87
N GLY A 746 26.98 -11.92 -27.43
CA GLY A 746 27.76 -13.02 -26.85
C GLY A 746 26.92 -14.07 -26.10
N THR A 747 27.62 -15.05 -25.51
CA THR A 747 27.02 -16.18 -24.78
C THR A 747 27.58 -16.27 -23.35
N VAL A 748 26.91 -17.04 -22.49
CA VAL A 748 27.41 -17.35 -21.13
C VAL A 748 28.43 -18.50 -21.11
N ASP A 749 28.87 -19.02 -22.26
CA ASP A 749 29.76 -20.19 -22.32
C ASP A 749 31.13 -19.96 -21.65
N GLY A 750 31.58 -18.70 -21.57
CA GLY A 750 32.80 -18.31 -20.87
C GLY A 750 32.66 -18.16 -19.35
N ALA A 751 31.46 -18.33 -18.78
CA ALA A 751 31.23 -18.21 -17.35
C ALA A 751 31.92 -19.33 -16.55
N GLN A 752 32.19 -19.09 -15.27
CA GLN A 752 32.84 -20.09 -14.41
C GLN A 752 31.97 -21.33 -14.22
N TRP A 753 30.66 -21.11 -14.09
CA TRP A 753 29.62 -22.12 -14.06
C TRP A 753 28.29 -21.48 -14.45
N ARG A 754 27.30 -22.32 -14.75
CA ARG A 754 26.03 -21.85 -15.34
C ARG A 754 24.83 -22.56 -14.73
N PHE A 755 23.66 -21.94 -14.76
CA PHE A 755 22.38 -22.58 -14.43
C PHE A 755 21.30 -22.14 -15.40
N ALA A 756 20.29 -22.97 -15.64
CA ALA A 756 19.19 -22.64 -16.55
C ALA A 756 17.89 -22.42 -15.80
N VAL A 757 16.98 -21.62 -16.36
CA VAL A 757 15.63 -21.40 -15.86
C VAL A 757 14.63 -21.60 -17.00
N MET A 758 13.58 -22.38 -16.73
CA MET A 758 12.41 -22.53 -17.59
C MET A 758 11.12 -22.35 -16.78
N SER A 759 10.01 -21.99 -17.41
CA SER A 759 8.71 -21.83 -16.74
C SER A 759 7.54 -21.92 -17.72
N ASP A 760 6.31 -22.00 -17.21
CA ASP A 760 5.09 -21.80 -18.01
C ASP A 760 5.00 -22.73 -19.24
N ALA A 761 5.21 -24.03 -19.01
CA ALA A 761 4.95 -25.07 -20.01
C ALA A 761 3.46 -25.46 -20.06
N GLN A 762 2.81 -25.51 -18.88
CA GLN A 762 1.38 -25.73 -18.66
C GLN A 762 0.77 -26.91 -19.44
N PHE A 763 1.41 -28.08 -19.42
CA PHE A 763 0.81 -29.28 -20.02
C PHE A 763 -0.12 -30.02 -19.03
N VAL A 764 -0.97 -30.89 -19.56
CA VAL A 764 -1.85 -31.80 -18.80
C VAL A 764 -1.64 -33.25 -19.18
N ALA A 765 -1.77 -34.16 -18.22
CA ALA A 765 -1.74 -35.60 -18.45
C ALA A 765 -2.93 -36.13 -19.27
N ALA A 766 -4.02 -35.37 -19.32
CA ALA A 766 -5.16 -35.67 -20.19
C ALA A 766 -4.83 -35.53 -21.70
N ALA A 767 -3.75 -34.81 -22.05
CA ALA A 767 -3.29 -34.61 -23.42
C ALA A 767 -1.75 -34.78 -23.51
N PRO A 768 -1.23 -36.02 -23.30
CA PRO A 768 0.20 -36.28 -23.18
C PRO A 768 0.97 -36.09 -24.49
N ASP A 769 0.29 -36.07 -25.63
CA ASP A 769 0.86 -35.87 -26.97
C ASP A 769 0.60 -34.45 -27.51
N SER A 770 0.25 -33.51 -26.64
CA SER A 770 -0.03 -32.12 -27.02
C SER A 770 1.22 -31.34 -27.43
N ASP A 771 1.02 -30.25 -28.18
CA ASP A 771 2.09 -29.32 -28.55
C ASP A 771 2.80 -28.74 -27.31
N LEU A 772 2.10 -28.58 -26.17
CA LEU A 772 2.68 -28.12 -24.92
C LEU A 772 3.70 -29.12 -24.35
N VAL A 773 3.40 -30.43 -24.41
CA VAL A 773 4.36 -31.47 -24.01
C VAL A 773 5.55 -31.50 -24.98
N ALA A 774 5.29 -31.39 -26.29
CA ALA A 774 6.35 -31.35 -27.29
C ALA A 774 7.31 -30.16 -27.08
N GLN A 775 6.77 -28.97 -26.80
CA GLN A 775 7.56 -27.78 -26.48
C GLN A 775 8.33 -27.93 -25.17
N ALA A 776 7.70 -28.46 -24.12
CA ALA A 776 8.38 -28.71 -22.84
C ALA A 776 9.60 -29.63 -23.02
N ARG A 777 9.43 -30.73 -23.76
CA ARG A 777 10.53 -31.66 -24.10
C ARG A 777 11.61 -31.00 -24.94
N ARG A 778 11.22 -30.19 -25.92
CA ARG A 778 12.17 -29.40 -26.73
C ARG A 778 13.03 -28.51 -25.82
N THR A 779 12.43 -27.71 -24.94
CA THR A 779 13.16 -26.85 -24.02
C THR A 779 14.13 -27.64 -23.13
N LEU A 780 13.69 -28.77 -22.56
CA LEU A 780 14.55 -29.62 -21.72
C LEU A 780 15.77 -30.15 -22.48
N ARG A 781 15.61 -30.54 -23.75
CA ARG A 781 16.73 -30.99 -24.61
C ARG A 781 17.70 -29.85 -24.92
N GLU A 782 17.19 -28.66 -25.23
CA GLU A 782 18.01 -27.47 -25.47
C GLU A 782 18.81 -27.09 -24.21
N VAL A 783 18.14 -27.05 -23.04
CA VAL A 783 18.76 -26.82 -21.74
C VAL A 783 19.86 -27.84 -21.46
N LYS A 784 19.57 -29.15 -21.64
CA LYS A 784 20.56 -30.21 -21.42
C LYS A 784 21.77 -30.07 -22.36
N ALA A 785 21.54 -29.73 -23.62
CA ALA A 785 22.61 -29.50 -24.60
C ALA A 785 23.51 -28.31 -24.24
N ALA A 786 22.96 -27.28 -23.59
CA ALA A 786 23.73 -26.12 -23.12
C ALA A 786 24.65 -26.45 -21.92
N ARG A 787 24.46 -27.61 -21.27
CA ARG A 787 25.26 -28.11 -20.13
C ARG A 787 25.36 -27.12 -18.96
N PRO A 788 24.24 -26.64 -18.40
CA PRO A 788 24.26 -25.95 -17.11
C PRO A 788 24.64 -26.92 -15.98
N ASP A 789 25.05 -26.40 -14.83
CA ASP A 789 25.29 -27.19 -13.61
C ASP A 789 23.97 -27.75 -13.03
N PHE A 790 22.86 -27.01 -13.17
CA PHE A 790 21.51 -27.43 -12.80
C PHE A 790 20.43 -26.60 -13.53
N LEU A 791 19.20 -27.10 -13.53
CA LEU A 791 18.00 -26.44 -14.05
C LEU A 791 17.09 -25.96 -12.90
N VAL A 792 16.45 -24.81 -13.03
CA VAL A 792 15.31 -24.41 -12.20
C VAL A 792 14.05 -24.36 -13.07
N ILE A 793 13.01 -25.09 -12.67
CA ILE A 793 11.67 -24.99 -13.23
C ILE A 793 10.92 -24.01 -12.33
N ASN A 794 10.74 -22.77 -12.78
CA ASN A 794 10.15 -21.69 -12.00
C ASN A 794 8.63 -21.60 -12.20
N GLY A 795 7.92 -22.67 -11.82
CA GLY A 795 6.47 -22.76 -11.79
C GLY A 795 5.80 -23.01 -13.14
N ASP A 796 4.53 -23.40 -13.05
CA ASP A 796 3.61 -23.64 -14.17
C ASP A 796 4.15 -24.63 -15.21
N PHE A 797 4.78 -25.72 -14.75
CA PHE A 797 5.20 -26.80 -15.65
C PHE A 797 3.99 -27.64 -16.07
N VAL A 798 3.11 -27.94 -15.11
CA VAL A 798 1.79 -28.54 -15.31
C VAL A 798 0.69 -27.47 -15.31
N ASP A 799 -0.51 -27.80 -15.77
CA ASP A 799 -1.64 -26.85 -15.84
C ASP A 799 -2.67 -27.04 -14.70
N THR A 800 -3.01 -28.29 -14.35
CA THR A 800 -4.18 -28.58 -13.49
C THR A 800 -3.87 -29.19 -12.12
N ALA A 801 -2.59 -29.37 -11.78
CA ALA A 801 -2.10 -29.90 -10.50
C ALA A 801 -2.59 -31.32 -10.10
N THR A 802 -3.12 -32.11 -11.04
CA THR A 802 -3.57 -33.46 -10.71
C THR A 802 -2.39 -34.39 -10.42
N GLU A 803 -2.60 -35.47 -9.66
CA GLU A 803 -1.55 -36.48 -9.44
C GLU A 803 -1.01 -37.04 -10.76
N ALA A 804 -1.90 -37.21 -11.75
CA ALA A 804 -1.53 -37.67 -13.09
C ALA A 804 -0.63 -36.66 -13.82
N ASP A 805 -0.88 -35.35 -13.65
CA ASP A 805 -0.03 -34.30 -14.24
C ASP A 805 1.38 -34.36 -13.65
N PHE A 806 1.52 -34.50 -12.33
CA PHE A 806 2.83 -34.59 -11.68
C PHE A 806 3.55 -35.89 -12.01
N ALA A 807 2.84 -37.01 -12.14
CA ALA A 807 3.43 -38.27 -12.63
C ALA A 807 3.90 -38.15 -14.10
N LEU A 808 3.18 -37.41 -14.95
CA LEU A 808 3.66 -37.11 -16.30
C LEU A 808 4.89 -36.19 -16.28
N ALA A 809 4.88 -35.16 -15.42
CA ALA A 809 6.01 -34.25 -15.26
C ALA A 809 7.27 -34.99 -14.82
N GLU A 810 7.18 -35.86 -13.80
CA GLU A 810 8.29 -36.70 -13.34
C GLU A 810 8.85 -37.57 -14.48
N ARG A 811 7.97 -38.27 -15.23
CA ARG A 811 8.39 -39.07 -16.39
C ARG A 811 9.10 -38.24 -17.46
N ILE A 812 8.58 -37.07 -17.82
CA ILE A 812 9.20 -36.19 -18.82
C ILE A 812 10.59 -35.76 -18.34
N LEU A 813 10.74 -35.38 -17.08
CA LEU A 813 12.03 -34.97 -16.51
C LEU A 813 13.03 -36.11 -16.50
N ASP A 814 12.61 -37.31 -16.10
CA ASP A 814 13.46 -38.50 -16.10
C ASP A 814 13.91 -38.87 -17.53
N GLU A 815 13.00 -38.83 -18.50
CA GLU A 815 13.30 -39.18 -19.89
C GLU A 815 14.24 -38.17 -20.57
N GLU A 816 14.01 -36.87 -20.40
CA GLU A 816 14.77 -35.83 -21.10
C GLU A 816 16.08 -35.48 -20.38
N LEU A 817 16.08 -35.45 -19.04
CA LEU A 817 17.27 -35.11 -18.25
C LEU A 817 18.12 -36.35 -17.95
N GLY A 818 17.53 -37.53 -17.86
CA GLY A 818 18.23 -38.81 -17.68
C GLY A 818 18.95 -38.94 -16.33
N GLY A 819 18.57 -38.15 -15.33
CA GLY A 819 19.29 -38.02 -14.05
C GLY A 819 20.68 -37.38 -14.16
N GLU A 820 21.10 -36.92 -15.35
CA GLU A 820 22.41 -36.33 -15.59
C GLU A 820 22.47 -34.84 -15.20
N LEU A 821 21.34 -34.14 -15.35
CA LEU A 821 21.21 -32.71 -15.00
C LEU A 821 20.32 -32.57 -13.76
N PRO A 822 20.86 -32.13 -12.61
CA PRO A 822 20.06 -31.82 -11.42
C PRO A 822 19.06 -30.71 -11.70
N TYR A 823 17.88 -30.79 -11.07
CA TYR A 823 16.87 -29.74 -11.18
C TYR A 823 16.25 -29.35 -9.84
N TYR A 824 15.75 -28.12 -9.79
CA TYR A 824 14.95 -27.58 -8.70
C TYR A 824 13.61 -27.13 -9.26
N TYR A 825 12.51 -27.64 -8.71
CA TYR A 825 11.15 -27.27 -9.15
C TYR A 825 10.51 -26.36 -8.09
N VAL A 826 10.22 -25.12 -8.48
CA VAL A 826 9.52 -24.10 -7.69
C VAL A 826 8.05 -24.10 -8.12
N PRO A 827 7.07 -24.19 -7.20
CA PRO A 827 5.66 -24.20 -7.58
C PRO A 827 5.15 -22.82 -8.00
N GLY A 828 4.38 -22.79 -9.09
CA GLY A 828 3.54 -21.70 -9.58
C GLY A 828 2.06 -21.92 -9.27
N ASN A 829 1.19 -21.04 -9.76
CA ASN A 829 -0.24 -21.14 -9.46
C ASN A 829 -0.91 -22.33 -10.16
N HIS A 830 -0.36 -22.83 -11.26
CA HIS A 830 -0.88 -24.02 -11.92
C HIS A 830 -0.51 -25.33 -11.20
N GLU A 831 0.44 -25.29 -10.26
CA GLU A 831 0.68 -26.37 -9.31
C GLU A 831 -0.36 -26.44 -8.17
N ILE A 832 -1.32 -25.49 -8.11
CA ILE A 832 -2.46 -25.51 -7.19
C ILE A 832 -3.82 -25.23 -7.86
N MET A 833 -3.88 -25.11 -9.18
CA MET A 833 -5.06 -24.60 -9.90
C MET A 833 -6.30 -25.49 -9.74
N GLY A 834 -6.11 -26.81 -9.85
CA GLY A 834 -7.21 -27.79 -9.79
C GLY A 834 -7.16 -28.71 -8.57
N ALA A 835 -6.08 -28.69 -7.79
CA ALA A 835 -5.82 -29.65 -6.72
C ALA A 835 -4.89 -29.04 -5.64
N PRO A 836 -4.83 -29.62 -4.42
CA PRO A 836 -3.98 -29.09 -3.35
C PRO A 836 -2.49 -29.26 -3.65
N ILE A 837 -1.67 -28.35 -3.10
CA ILE A 837 -0.20 -28.38 -3.19
C ILE A 837 0.43 -29.68 -2.66
N SER A 838 -0.30 -30.46 -1.86
CA SER A 838 0.17 -31.77 -1.36
C SER A 838 0.56 -32.73 -2.49
N ASN A 839 -0.13 -32.66 -3.64
CA ASN A 839 0.17 -33.48 -4.81
C ASN A 839 1.57 -33.18 -5.37
N PHE A 840 1.93 -31.89 -5.45
CA PHE A 840 3.27 -31.46 -5.82
C PHE A 840 4.30 -31.97 -4.80
N THR A 841 4.05 -31.76 -3.50
CA THR A 841 5.02 -32.13 -2.46
C THR A 841 5.25 -33.63 -2.33
N ALA A 842 4.27 -34.45 -2.71
CA ALA A 842 4.39 -35.90 -2.71
C ALA A 842 5.42 -36.40 -3.73
N VAL A 843 5.61 -35.67 -4.83
CA VAL A 843 6.55 -36.04 -5.91
C VAL A 843 7.85 -35.23 -5.80
N PHE A 844 7.77 -33.90 -5.65
CA PHE A 844 8.92 -33.00 -5.76
C PHE A 844 9.43 -32.42 -4.44
N GLY A 845 8.79 -32.77 -3.31
CA GLY A 845 9.23 -32.40 -1.97
C GLY A 845 8.94 -30.94 -1.57
N ALA A 846 9.90 -30.31 -0.88
CA ALA A 846 9.70 -28.99 -0.27
C ALA A 846 9.42 -27.88 -1.29
N THR A 847 8.45 -27.02 -0.98
CA THR A 847 7.99 -25.90 -1.82
C THR A 847 8.86 -24.64 -1.69
N SER A 848 9.71 -24.58 -0.66
CA SER A 848 10.73 -23.55 -0.48
C SER A 848 12.03 -24.18 0.02
N ARG A 849 13.18 -23.60 -0.32
CA ARG A 849 14.51 -24.15 0.04
C ARG A 849 15.61 -23.09 -0.06
N VAL A 850 16.68 -23.31 0.68
CA VAL A 850 17.94 -22.56 0.58
C VAL A 850 19.06 -23.54 0.28
N PHE A 851 19.91 -23.22 -0.69
CA PHE A 851 21.11 -24.00 -0.99
C PHE A 851 22.22 -23.10 -1.54
N ASP A 852 23.47 -23.51 -1.32
CA ASP A 852 24.63 -22.78 -1.83
C ASP A 852 25.26 -23.57 -2.98
N HIS A 853 25.57 -22.90 -4.08
CA HIS A 853 26.30 -23.48 -5.21
C HIS A 853 27.46 -22.58 -5.62
N LYS A 854 28.69 -23.09 -5.50
CA LYS A 854 29.92 -22.42 -5.92
C LYS A 854 30.04 -20.94 -5.46
N GLY A 855 29.58 -20.66 -4.24
CA GLY A 855 29.64 -19.34 -3.61
C GLY A 855 28.43 -18.45 -3.88
N VAL A 856 27.35 -18.96 -4.46
CA VAL A 856 26.07 -18.24 -4.61
C VAL A 856 25.01 -18.93 -3.78
N ARG A 857 24.28 -18.15 -2.98
CA ARG A 857 23.15 -18.66 -2.19
C ARG A 857 21.86 -18.52 -2.97
N PHE A 858 21.20 -19.64 -3.22
CA PHE A 858 19.89 -19.71 -3.84
C PHE A 858 18.80 -19.80 -2.77
N VAL A 859 17.75 -19.01 -2.95
CA VAL A 859 16.53 -19.06 -2.13
C VAL A 859 15.35 -19.22 -3.06
N THR A 860 14.67 -20.35 -3.01
CA THR A 860 13.42 -20.53 -3.77
C THR A 860 12.22 -20.43 -2.84
N LEU A 861 11.21 -19.67 -3.25
CA LEU A 861 10.02 -19.40 -2.47
C LEU A 861 8.76 -19.85 -3.23
N ASN A 862 7.77 -20.30 -2.49
CA ASN A 862 6.45 -20.67 -2.97
C ASN A 862 5.54 -19.43 -3.01
N SER A 863 5.26 -18.95 -4.22
CA SER A 863 4.29 -17.88 -4.48
C SER A 863 3.06 -18.40 -5.22
N ALA A 864 2.76 -19.71 -5.19
CA ALA A 864 1.68 -20.33 -5.98
C ALA A 864 0.30 -19.69 -5.74
N THR A 865 0.07 -19.15 -4.54
CA THR A 865 -1.18 -18.46 -4.17
C THR A 865 -1.19 -16.97 -4.57
N GLY A 866 -0.20 -16.49 -5.31
CA GLY A 866 -0.01 -15.08 -5.67
C GLY A 866 0.57 -14.21 -4.54
N THR A 867 0.93 -14.79 -3.40
CA THR A 867 1.55 -14.11 -2.24
C THR A 867 2.62 -15.00 -1.63
N LEU A 868 3.61 -14.41 -0.96
CA LEU A 868 4.61 -15.13 -0.17
C LEU A 868 3.99 -15.69 1.12
N ARG A 869 3.04 -14.98 1.76
CA ARG A 869 2.37 -15.53 2.96
C ARG A 869 1.58 -16.79 2.67
N GLY A 870 0.90 -16.83 1.53
CA GLY A 870 0.01 -17.94 1.18
C GLY A 870 0.76 -19.24 0.91
N GLY A 871 2.05 -19.19 0.57
CA GLY A 871 2.93 -20.36 0.57
C GLY A 871 3.49 -20.78 1.94
N GLY A 872 3.15 -20.03 3.01
CA GLY A 872 3.53 -20.26 4.41
C GLY A 872 4.49 -19.19 4.96
N PHE A 873 4.19 -18.62 6.13
CA PHE A 873 4.98 -17.52 6.72
C PHE A 873 6.44 -17.91 7.06
N ASP A 874 6.70 -19.19 7.33
CA ASP A 874 8.06 -19.68 7.60
C ASP A 874 9.03 -19.43 6.44
N GLN A 875 8.54 -19.38 5.19
CA GLN A 875 9.41 -19.08 4.05
C GLN A 875 9.88 -17.62 4.02
N VAL A 876 9.09 -16.71 4.59
CA VAL A 876 9.47 -15.30 4.71
C VAL A 876 10.57 -15.17 5.77
N LYS A 877 10.43 -15.87 6.90
CA LYS A 877 11.49 -16.00 7.91
C LYS A 877 12.75 -16.63 7.30
N LEU A 878 12.59 -17.69 6.49
CA LEU A 878 13.67 -18.34 5.76
C LEU A 878 14.41 -17.36 4.85
N LEU A 879 13.69 -16.54 4.07
CA LEU A 879 14.29 -15.50 3.23
C LEU A 879 15.12 -14.51 4.06
N ARG A 880 14.55 -13.97 5.15
CA ARG A 880 15.26 -13.03 6.03
C ARG A 880 16.55 -13.65 6.58
N GLN A 881 16.45 -14.88 7.10
CA GLN A 881 17.59 -15.62 7.64
C GLN A 881 18.64 -15.93 6.56
N ALA A 882 18.22 -16.28 5.34
CA ALA A 882 19.13 -16.56 4.23
C ALA A 882 19.95 -15.33 3.84
N LEU A 883 19.32 -14.15 3.78
CA LEU A 883 19.98 -12.87 3.49
C LEU A 883 20.93 -12.45 4.61
N ASP A 884 20.49 -12.52 5.87
CA ASP A 884 21.34 -12.18 7.03
C ASP A 884 22.53 -13.13 7.17
N GLY A 885 22.31 -14.42 6.94
CA GLY A 885 23.34 -15.44 6.87
C GLY A 885 24.33 -15.17 5.74
N ALA A 886 23.84 -14.91 4.52
CA ALA A 886 24.68 -14.62 3.36
C ALA A 886 25.52 -13.36 3.57
N ARG A 887 25.01 -12.35 4.28
CA ARG A 887 25.77 -11.12 4.57
C ARG A 887 27.01 -11.40 5.42
N SER A 888 26.89 -12.29 6.41
CA SER A 888 27.97 -12.61 7.35
C SER A 888 28.92 -13.70 6.85
N ASP A 889 28.43 -14.61 6.01
CA ASP A 889 29.20 -15.73 5.47
C ASP A 889 30.12 -15.28 4.32
N ARG A 890 31.44 -15.41 4.50
CA ARG A 890 32.44 -15.02 3.49
C ARG A 890 32.53 -15.98 2.30
N SER A 891 32.01 -17.19 2.42
CA SER A 891 31.97 -18.16 1.31
C SER A 891 30.88 -17.82 0.30
N VAL A 892 29.83 -17.12 0.74
CA VAL A 892 28.76 -16.59 -0.12
C VAL A 892 29.18 -15.23 -0.69
N LYS A 893 29.16 -15.12 -2.02
CA LYS A 893 29.54 -13.94 -2.80
C LYS A 893 28.34 -13.19 -3.35
N SER A 894 27.23 -13.87 -3.59
CA SER A 894 25.97 -13.28 -4.06
C SER A 894 24.76 -14.14 -3.67
N VAL A 895 23.56 -13.58 -3.82
CA VAL A 895 22.28 -14.25 -3.54
C VAL A 895 21.39 -14.22 -4.79
N VAL A 896 20.72 -15.34 -5.08
CA VAL A 896 19.66 -15.41 -6.11
C VAL A 896 18.36 -15.84 -5.44
N VAL A 897 17.31 -15.04 -5.60
CA VAL A 897 15.96 -15.36 -5.10
C VAL A 897 15.05 -15.69 -6.28
N LEU A 898 14.33 -16.81 -6.20
CA LEU A 898 13.42 -17.27 -7.24
C LEU A 898 12.04 -17.58 -6.68
N HIS A 899 11.01 -17.05 -7.32
CA HIS A 899 9.63 -17.51 -7.16
C HIS A 899 8.80 -17.18 -8.39
N HIS A 900 7.66 -17.84 -8.56
CA HIS A 900 6.91 -17.80 -9.81
C HIS A 900 6.31 -16.40 -10.11
N HIS A 901 5.63 -15.76 -9.16
CA HIS A 901 4.98 -14.46 -9.37
C HIS A 901 5.94 -13.30 -9.09
N PRO A 902 6.39 -12.49 -10.07
CA PRO A 902 7.32 -11.40 -9.81
C PRO A 902 6.71 -10.27 -8.96
N PRO A 903 7.53 -9.46 -8.25
CA PRO A 903 7.06 -8.25 -7.57
C PRO A 903 6.42 -7.22 -8.51
N ARG A 904 6.86 -7.20 -9.77
CA ARG A 904 6.41 -6.27 -10.81
C ARG A 904 6.10 -7.03 -12.08
N ASP A 905 4.89 -6.85 -12.58
CA ASP A 905 4.51 -7.25 -13.93
C ASP A 905 4.84 -6.07 -14.86
N PRO A 906 5.67 -6.23 -15.90
CA PRO A 906 6.05 -5.15 -16.81
C PRO A 906 4.92 -4.71 -17.74
N THR A 907 3.86 -5.50 -17.89
CA THR A 907 2.73 -5.18 -18.77
C THR A 907 1.85 -4.07 -18.17
N PRO A 908 1.03 -3.39 -18.99
CA PRO A 908 0.05 -2.43 -18.48
C PRO A 908 -1.03 -3.04 -17.57
N ALA A 909 -1.28 -4.36 -17.69
CA ALA A 909 -2.36 -5.02 -16.96
C ALA A 909 -2.03 -5.26 -15.48
N LYS A 910 -0.75 -5.42 -15.15
CA LYS A 910 -0.28 -5.71 -13.78
C LYS A 910 -0.96 -6.94 -13.14
N ALA A 911 -1.41 -7.88 -13.97
CA ALA A 911 -2.24 -9.02 -13.57
C ALA A 911 -1.42 -10.21 -13.05
N SER A 912 -0.12 -10.23 -13.36
CA SER A 912 0.76 -11.38 -13.11
C SER A 912 1.88 -11.06 -12.10
N GLN A 913 1.62 -10.19 -11.13
CA GLN A 913 2.58 -9.84 -10.08
C GLN A 913 2.10 -10.31 -8.70
N LEU A 914 2.98 -10.28 -7.69
CA LEU A 914 2.58 -10.50 -6.29
C LEU A 914 1.36 -9.63 -5.93
N GLY A 915 0.30 -10.28 -5.47
CA GLY A 915 -0.98 -9.64 -5.15
C GLY A 915 -0.88 -8.75 -3.91
N ASP A 916 -0.09 -9.16 -2.92
CA ASP A 916 0.25 -8.32 -1.77
C ASP A 916 1.38 -7.36 -2.14
N ARG A 917 1.04 -6.07 -2.26
CA ARG A 917 1.99 -5.04 -2.68
C ARG A 917 3.01 -4.67 -1.61
N LYS A 918 2.71 -4.90 -0.32
CA LYS A 918 3.68 -4.72 0.77
C LYS A 918 4.71 -5.85 0.78
N GLU A 919 4.32 -7.08 0.44
CA GLU A 919 5.29 -8.17 0.24
C GLU A 919 6.26 -7.87 -0.91
N ALA A 920 5.75 -7.33 -2.02
CA ALA A 920 6.58 -6.88 -3.14
C ALA A 920 7.57 -5.78 -2.71
N ALA A 921 7.11 -4.76 -1.98
CA ALA A 921 7.98 -3.70 -1.46
C ALA A 921 9.01 -4.22 -0.46
N MET A 922 8.61 -5.12 0.45
CA MET A 922 9.51 -5.75 1.42
C MET A 922 10.61 -6.55 0.73
N LEU A 923 10.28 -7.35 -0.30
CA LEU A 923 11.27 -8.11 -1.05
C LEU A 923 12.25 -7.17 -1.78
N GLU A 924 11.73 -6.15 -2.46
CA GLU A 924 12.55 -5.14 -3.14
C GLU A 924 13.50 -4.43 -2.17
N GLU A 925 13.00 -4.01 -1.01
CA GLU A 925 13.79 -3.35 0.00
C GLU A 925 14.85 -4.28 0.60
N TRP A 926 14.51 -5.53 0.92
CA TRP A 926 15.45 -6.47 1.54
C TRP A 926 16.60 -6.87 0.61
N LEU A 927 16.34 -7.09 -0.67
CA LEU A 927 17.38 -7.39 -1.64
C LEU A 927 18.30 -6.17 -1.86
N ALA A 928 17.72 -4.98 -1.97
CA ALA A 928 18.49 -3.76 -2.14
C ALA A 928 19.29 -3.40 -0.86
N ASP A 929 18.73 -3.62 0.33
CA ASP A 929 19.43 -3.45 1.60
C ASP A 929 20.55 -4.47 1.78
N PHE A 930 20.34 -5.71 1.34
CA PHE A 930 21.39 -6.73 1.30
C PHE A 930 22.59 -6.26 0.47
N GLU A 931 22.40 -5.80 -0.77
CA GLU A 931 23.50 -5.30 -1.60
C GLU A 931 24.22 -4.12 -0.92
N ARG A 932 23.46 -3.14 -0.43
CA ARG A 932 24.02 -1.94 0.22
C ARG A 932 24.83 -2.26 1.47
N ARG A 933 24.34 -3.15 2.34
CA ARG A 933 24.99 -3.47 3.63
C ARG A 933 26.09 -4.50 3.51
N SER A 934 26.04 -5.37 2.51
CA SER A 934 27.01 -6.46 2.34
C SER A 934 28.07 -6.16 1.30
N GLY A 935 27.78 -5.30 0.32
CA GLY A 935 28.59 -5.12 -0.90
C GLY A 935 28.55 -6.31 -1.86
N LYS A 936 27.66 -7.28 -1.63
CA LYS A 936 27.48 -8.50 -2.44
C LYS A 936 26.28 -8.35 -3.35
N SER A 937 26.34 -8.93 -4.55
CA SER A 937 25.24 -8.82 -5.51
C SER A 937 24.03 -9.67 -5.11
N ALA A 938 22.84 -9.21 -5.47
CA ALA A 938 21.60 -9.95 -5.44
C ALA A 938 20.98 -10.03 -6.85
N LEU A 939 20.20 -11.06 -7.11
CA LEU A 939 19.39 -11.22 -8.32
C LEU A 939 18.02 -11.78 -7.94
N PHE A 940 16.98 -11.23 -8.55
CA PHE A 940 15.65 -11.83 -8.50
C PHE A 940 15.28 -12.46 -9.85
N VAL A 941 14.69 -13.67 -9.82
CA VAL A 941 14.15 -14.35 -11.00
C VAL A 941 12.68 -14.74 -10.78
N GLY A 942 11.79 -14.14 -11.59
CA GLY A 942 10.36 -14.39 -11.66
C GLY A 942 9.93 -15.11 -12.94
N ALA A 943 8.63 -15.39 -13.07
CA ALA A 943 7.99 -16.01 -14.23
C ALA A 943 6.54 -15.49 -14.37
N HIS A 944 5.56 -16.34 -14.73
CA HIS A 944 4.11 -16.11 -14.66
C HIS A 944 3.51 -15.12 -15.68
N VAL A 945 4.18 -14.00 -15.94
CA VAL A 945 3.73 -12.94 -16.87
C VAL A 945 3.61 -13.47 -18.31
N GLY A 946 4.43 -14.47 -18.66
CA GLY A 946 4.56 -14.99 -20.01
C GLY A 946 5.21 -14.02 -20.99
N THR A 947 6.17 -13.26 -20.48
CA THR A 947 6.98 -12.29 -21.22
C THR A 947 8.39 -12.31 -20.67
N PHE A 948 9.39 -12.45 -21.54
CA PHE A 948 10.79 -12.26 -21.15
C PHE A 948 11.03 -10.78 -20.84
N HIS A 949 11.53 -10.47 -19.65
CA HIS A 949 11.77 -9.08 -19.26
C HIS A 949 12.92 -9.00 -18.26
N ALA A 950 13.64 -7.88 -18.26
CA ALA A 950 14.61 -7.58 -17.22
C ALA A 950 14.62 -6.09 -16.90
N ASP A 951 14.54 -5.77 -15.62
CA ASP A 951 14.68 -4.43 -15.08
C ASP A 951 15.66 -4.45 -13.89
N ARG A 952 15.99 -3.28 -13.34
CA ARG A 952 16.78 -3.10 -12.13
C ARG A 952 16.09 -2.11 -11.21
N VAL A 953 15.95 -2.52 -9.95
CA VAL A 953 15.31 -1.74 -8.89
C VAL A 953 16.31 -1.59 -7.75
N ASP A 954 16.70 -0.34 -7.46
CA ASP A 954 17.63 -0.01 -6.36
C ASP A 954 18.93 -0.85 -6.37
N GLY A 955 19.53 -1.03 -7.56
CA GLY A 955 20.77 -1.80 -7.75
C GLY A 955 20.54 -3.26 -8.14
N VAL A 956 19.42 -3.86 -7.75
CA VAL A 956 19.17 -5.31 -7.92
C VAL A 956 18.50 -5.59 -9.28
N PRO A 957 19.03 -6.49 -10.13
CA PRO A 957 18.34 -6.95 -11.32
C PRO A 957 17.13 -7.84 -10.98
N TYR A 958 16.03 -7.62 -11.70
CA TYR A 958 14.81 -8.41 -11.66
C TYR A 958 14.57 -8.96 -13.07
N VAL A 959 14.74 -10.27 -13.22
CA VAL A 959 14.54 -10.97 -14.48
C VAL A 959 13.23 -11.74 -14.41
N VAL A 960 12.38 -11.61 -15.43
CA VAL A 960 11.18 -12.42 -15.62
C VAL A 960 11.47 -13.38 -16.77
N ASN A 961 11.48 -14.68 -16.46
CA ASN A 961 11.52 -15.73 -17.47
C ASN A 961 10.16 -15.76 -18.20
N GLY A 962 10.18 -15.81 -19.53
CA GLY A 962 8.99 -15.95 -20.34
C GLY A 962 8.53 -17.40 -20.45
N ASN A 963 7.64 -17.68 -21.41
CA ASN A 963 7.06 -19.01 -21.55
C ASN A 963 8.03 -19.99 -22.22
N SER A 964 8.13 -21.19 -21.67
CA SER A 964 8.84 -22.29 -22.32
C SER A 964 7.94 -23.17 -23.17
N GLY A 965 6.63 -23.23 -22.90
CA GLY A 965 5.69 -24.02 -23.71
C GLY A 965 4.47 -23.24 -24.19
N LYS A 966 3.71 -22.63 -23.27
CA LYS A 966 2.44 -21.96 -23.61
C LYS A 966 2.66 -20.71 -24.47
N SER A 967 1.62 -20.31 -25.21
CA SER A 967 1.64 -19.09 -26.04
C SER A 967 2.00 -17.83 -25.23
N PRO A 968 2.91 -16.97 -25.70
CA PRO A 968 3.33 -15.74 -24.99
C PRO A 968 2.21 -14.71 -24.80
N SER A 969 2.29 -13.93 -23.73
CA SER A 969 1.24 -12.96 -23.32
C SER A 969 1.41 -11.55 -23.91
N SER A 970 2.52 -11.27 -24.59
CA SER A 970 2.86 -9.94 -25.13
C SER A 970 3.33 -9.99 -26.58
N ALA A 971 3.58 -8.82 -27.19
CA ALA A 971 4.13 -8.73 -28.53
C ALA A 971 5.60 -9.19 -28.59
N PRO A 972 6.09 -9.72 -29.72
CA PRO A 972 7.45 -10.27 -29.82
C PRO A 972 8.56 -9.30 -29.39
N HIS A 973 8.49 -8.05 -29.81
CA HIS A 973 9.48 -7.01 -29.48
C HIS A 973 9.45 -6.57 -28.00
N LEU A 974 8.43 -6.97 -27.24
CA LEU A 974 8.33 -6.71 -25.79
C LEU A 974 8.70 -7.94 -24.95
N GLY A 975 9.23 -9.00 -25.57
CA GLY A 975 9.58 -10.25 -24.89
C GLY A 975 8.53 -11.35 -25.00
N GLY A 976 7.50 -11.18 -25.83
CA GLY A 976 6.49 -12.19 -26.07
C GLY A 976 6.94 -13.23 -27.09
N PHE A 977 7.77 -14.19 -26.68
CA PHE A 977 8.20 -15.34 -27.48
C PHE A 977 8.39 -16.55 -26.56
N THR A 978 8.50 -17.76 -27.11
CA THR A 978 8.82 -18.95 -26.32
C THR A 978 10.32 -19.21 -26.22
N GLY A 979 10.79 -19.74 -25.09
CA GLY A 979 12.21 -19.98 -24.85
C GLY A 979 12.55 -20.30 -23.40
N TRP A 980 13.79 -20.01 -23.00
CA TRP A 980 14.30 -20.19 -21.64
C TRP A 980 15.46 -19.23 -21.37
N THR A 981 15.91 -19.11 -20.12
CA THR A 981 17.06 -18.25 -19.77
C THR A 981 18.23 -19.06 -19.22
N HIS A 982 19.41 -18.83 -19.79
CA HIS A 982 20.68 -19.40 -19.33
C HIS A 982 21.44 -18.35 -18.54
N PHE A 983 21.82 -18.65 -17.30
CA PHE A 983 22.56 -17.73 -16.45
C PHE A 983 24.02 -18.16 -16.34
N GLY A 984 24.92 -17.21 -16.57
CA GLY A 984 26.35 -17.35 -16.35
C GLY A 984 26.77 -16.67 -15.06
N VAL A 985 27.59 -17.35 -14.26
CA VAL A 985 28.14 -16.80 -13.02
C VAL A 985 29.66 -16.73 -13.10
N ASP A 986 30.22 -15.57 -12.77
CA ASP A 986 31.66 -15.34 -12.79
C ASP A 986 32.34 -15.70 -11.44
N ALA A 987 33.67 -15.49 -11.37
CA ALA A 987 34.46 -15.76 -10.18
C ALA A 987 34.11 -14.87 -8.97
N ARG A 988 33.45 -13.73 -9.19
CA ARG A 988 32.98 -12.81 -8.15
C ARG A 988 31.56 -13.11 -7.71
N GLY A 989 30.86 -14.03 -8.39
CA GLY A 989 29.45 -14.32 -8.14
C GLY A 989 28.51 -13.35 -8.85
N GLU A 990 29.01 -12.53 -9.77
CA GLU A 990 28.17 -11.69 -10.62
C GLU A 990 27.46 -12.57 -11.65
N VAL A 991 26.18 -12.28 -11.87
CA VAL A 991 25.30 -13.08 -12.72
C VAL A 991 24.94 -12.28 -13.97
N VAL A 992 25.03 -12.94 -15.12
CA VAL A 992 24.55 -12.45 -16.42
C VAL A 992 23.54 -13.45 -17.00
N ALA A 993 22.59 -12.97 -17.78
CA ALA A 993 21.50 -13.73 -18.37
C ALA A 993 21.62 -13.76 -19.90
N GLU A 994 21.50 -14.94 -20.49
CA GLU A 994 21.35 -15.16 -21.92
C GLU A 994 19.96 -15.72 -22.16
N THR A 995 19.09 -14.92 -22.75
CA THR A 995 17.71 -15.32 -23.07
C THR A 995 17.71 -16.08 -24.40
N GLN A 996 17.45 -17.39 -24.32
CA GLN A 996 17.40 -18.30 -25.45
C GLN A 996 15.99 -18.38 -26.00
N ALA A 997 15.72 -17.66 -27.09
CA ALA A 997 14.47 -17.84 -27.83
C ALA A 997 14.48 -19.20 -28.55
N HIS A 998 13.34 -19.89 -28.59
CA HIS A 998 13.16 -21.01 -29.50
C HIS A 998 13.27 -20.52 -30.95
N VAL A 999 14.11 -21.17 -31.75
CA VAL A 999 14.34 -20.82 -33.17
C VAL A 999 13.90 -21.97 -34.06
N THR A 1000 13.07 -21.69 -35.05
CA THR A 1000 12.74 -22.58 -36.17
C THR A 1000 13.57 -22.20 -37.39
N SER A 1001 13.64 -20.91 -37.70
CA SER A 1001 14.58 -20.35 -38.68
C SER A 1001 15.08 -18.98 -38.22
N LEU A 1002 16.25 -18.58 -38.72
CA LEU A 1002 16.86 -17.28 -38.44
C LEU A 1002 17.27 -16.63 -39.76
N SER A 1003 16.92 -15.35 -39.91
CA SER A 1003 17.25 -14.54 -41.08
C SER A 1003 18.03 -13.29 -40.66
N LEU A 1004 18.99 -12.89 -41.49
CA LEU A 1004 19.82 -11.70 -41.30
C LEU A 1004 19.73 -10.83 -42.56
N THR A 1005 19.23 -9.62 -42.39
CA THR A 1005 18.98 -8.65 -43.47
C THR A 1005 19.96 -7.49 -43.34
N ALA A 1006 20.68 -7.21 -44.43
CA ALA A 1006 21.56 -6.05 -44.56
C ALA A 1006 21.63 -5.60 -46.03
N PRO A 1007 21.90 -4.32 -46.33
CA PRO A 1007 22.18 -3.87 -47.68
C PRO A 1007 23.37 -4.61 -48.31
N PRO A 1008 23.38 -4.81 -49.65
CA PRO A 1008 24.48 -5.50 -50.32
C PRO A 1008 25.79 -4.71 -50.27
N THR A 1009 25.71 -3.40 -50.07
CA THR A 1009 26.85 -2.47 -50.00
C THR A 1009 26.79 -1.59 -48.76
N ALA A 1010 27.97 -1.23 -48.21
CA ALA A 1010 28.12 -0.30 -47.10
C ALA A 1010 29.12 0.82 -47.48
N PRO A 1011 28.64 2.05 -47.74
CA PRO A 1011 29.51 3.17 -48.07
C PRO A 1011 30.36 3.59 -46.88
N ARG A 1012 31.64 3.92 -47.12
CA ARG A 1012 32.55 4.34 -46.05
C ARG A 1012 32.01 5.57 -45.30
N GLY A 1013 31.90 5.45 -43.98
CA GLY A 1013 31.47 6.52 -43.07
C GLY A 1013 29.95 6.68 -42.94
N GLU A 1014 29.16 5.98 -43.75
CA GLU A 1014 27.70 6.02 -43.69
C GLU A 1014 27.16 4.79 -42.94
N PRO A 1015 26.37 4.97 -41.87
CA PRO A 1015 25.75 3.85 -41.17
C PRO A 1015 24.67 3.18 -42.03
N VAL A 1016 24.78 1.86 -42.21
CA VAL A 1016 23.74 1.02 -42.82
C VAL A 1016 23.02 0.20 -41.76
N ALA A 1017 21.72 -0.03 -41.95
CA ALA A 1017 20.92 -0.83 -41.03
C ALA A 1017 21.14 -2.33 -41.25
N VAL A 1018 21.29 -3.07 -40.16
CA VAL A 1018 21.35 -4.53 -40.12
C VAL A 1018 20.29 -4.99 -39.12
N SER A 1019 19.44 -5.92 -39.54
CA SER A 1019 18.41 -6.50 -38.68
C SER A 1019 18.38 -8.01 -38.82
N ALA A 1020 17.99 -8.70 -37.75
CA ALA A 1020 17.77 -10.13 -37.78
C ALA A 1020 16.41 -10.47 -37.17
N VAL A 1021 15.77 -11.49 -37.74
CA VAL A 1021 14.44 -11.97 -37.33
C VAL A 1021 14.50 -13.49 -37.27
N LEU A 1022 14.09 -14.04 -36.13
CA LEU A 1022 13.85 -15.47 -35.96
C LEU A 1022 12.36 -15.79 -36.12
N THR A 1023 12.06 -17.00 -36.54
CA THR A 1023 10.68 -17.52 -36.56
C THR A 1023 10.52 -18.63 -35.54
N GLN A 1024 9.34 -18.73 -34.95
CA GLN A 1024 8.93 -19.84 -34.07
C GLN A 1024 7.86 -20.70 -34.74
N GLU A 1025 7.55 -21.85 -34.14
CA GLU A 1025 6.39 -22.66 -34.53
C GLU A 1025 5.11 -21.81 -34.52
N GLY A 1026 4.22 -22.06 -35.49
CA GLY A 1026 3.05 -21.21 -35.75
C GLY A 1026 3.35 -19.93 -36.55
N GLY A 1027 4.60 -19.72 -37.01
CA GLY A 1027 4.96 -18.62 -37.92
C GLY A 1027 5.19 -17.28 -37.23
N ARG A 1028 5.36 -17.26 -35.90
CA ARG A 1028 5.62 -16.04 -35.13
C ARG A 1028 7.01 -15.49 -35.44
N GLU A 1029 7.07 -14.25 -35.94
CA GLU A 1029 8.33 -13.53 -36.15
C GLU A 1029 8.75 -12.77 -34.89
N VAL A 1030 10.00 -12.96 -34.48
CA VAL A 1030 10.58 -12.32 -33.29
C VAL A 1030 11.85 -11.56 -33.71
N PRO A 1031 11.94 -10.25 -33.45
CA PRO A 1031 13.15 -9.50 -33.74
C PRO A 1031 14.29 -9.96 -32.84
N VAL A 1032 15.49 -10.11 -33.41
CA VAL A 1032 16.71 -10.41 -32.64
C VAL A 1032 17.23 -9.11 -32.03
N ALA A 1033 16.62 -8.73 -30.92
CA ALA A 1033 16.95 -7.60 -30.09
C ALA A 1033 16.54 -7.92 -28.63
N PRO A 1034 17.08 -7.21 -27.63
CA PRO A 1034 16.69 -7.41 -26.25
C PRO A 1034 15.16 -7.40 -26.08
N PRO A 1035 14.58 -8.38 -25.38
CA PRO A 1035 15.24 -9.29 -24.44
C PRO A 1035 15.83 -10.57 -25.05
N VAL A 1036 15.76 -10.80 -26.37
CA VAL A 1036 16.48 -11.91 -27.03
C VAL A 1036 17.98 -11.67 -26.95
N SER A 1037 18.73 -12.65 -26.45
CA SER A 1037 20.19 -12.65 -26.52
C SER A 1037 20.67 -13.26 -27.84
N ALA A 1038 21.74 -12.71 -28.38
CA ALA A 1038 22.32 -13.16 -29.64
C ALA A 1038 23.84 -13.07 -29.58
N ASP A 1039 24.52 -13.98 -30.28
CA ASP A 1039 25.97 -13.95 -30.45
C ASP A 1039 26.30 -13.43 -31.84
N TRP A 1040 26.79 -12.19 -31.91
CA TRP A 1040 27.20 -11.55 -33.16
C TRP A 1040 28.68 -11.81 -33.42
N SER A 1041 28.98 -12.29 -34.62
CA SER A 1041 30.36 -12.54 -35.06
C SER A 1041 30.56 -12.02 -36.49
N GLY A 1042 31.81 -11.76 -36.85
CA GLY A 1042 32.14 -11.25 -38.18
C GLY A 1042 33.52 -11.70 -38.64
N SER A 1043 33.86 -11.36 -39.89
CA SER A 1043 35.23 -11.52 -40.39
C SER A 1043 36.22 -10.77 -39.47
N PRO A 1044 37.50 -11.19 -39.35
CA PRO A 1044 38.48 -10.58 -38.43
C PRO A 1044 38.69 -9.06 -38.57
N SER A 1045 38.24 -8.48 -39.69
CA SER A 1045 38.26 -7.05 -39.96
C SER A 1045 37.00 -6.32 -39.48
N VAL A 1046 36.02 -6.98 -38.85
CA VAL A 1046 34.80 -6.36 -38.32
C VAL A 1046 34.92 -6.24 -36.81
N HIS A 1047 34.76 -5.03 -36.29
CA HIS A 1047 34.57 -4.82 -34.87
C HIS A 1047 33.10 -4.93 -34.51
N ILE A 1048 32.77 -5.67 -33.46
CA ILE A 1048 31.41 -5.77 -32.93
C ILE A 1048 31.39 -5.19 -31.52
N GLY A 1049 30.41 -4.35 -31.22
CA GLY A 1049 30.24 -3.71 -29.92
C GLY A 1049 30.61 -2.23 -29.90
N SER A 1050 31.11 -1.70 -28.78
CA SER A 1050 31.34 -0.27 -28.61
C SER A 1050 32.44 0.30 -29.53
N ALA A 1051 32.25 1.52 -30.03
CA ALA A 1051 33.25 2.26 -30.81
C ALA A 1051 34.62 2.41 -30.12
N LEU A 1052 34.66 2.35 -28.77
CA LEU A 1052 35.91 2.41 -27.99
C LEU A 1052 36.86 1.23 -28.28
N GLY A 1053 36.32 0.11 -28.77
CA GLY A 1053 37.09 -1.09 -29.13
C GLY A 1053 37.75 -1.03 -30.51
N LEU A 1054 37.55 0.02 -31.29
CA LEU A 1054 38.05 0.10 -32.66
C LEU A 1054 39.59 0.04 -32.73
N ARG A 1055 40.08 -0.59 -33.80
CA ARG A 1055 41.50 -0.79 -34.09
C ARG A 1055 41.78 -0.41 -35.55
N PRO A 1056 43.01 0.03 -35.89
CA PRO A 1056 43.32 0.51 -37.24
C PRO A 1056 43.09 -0.51 -38.36
N TRP A 1057 43.15 -1.81 -38.07
CA TRP A 1057 42.94 -2.88 -39.05
C TRP A 1057 41.47 -3.23 -39.29
N HIS A 1058 40.54 -2.69 -38.49
CA HIS A 1058 39.11 -2.92 -38.73
C HIS A 1058 38.67 -2.23 -40.04
N ALA A 1059 37.95 -2.97 -40.86
CA ALA A 1059 37.35 -2.55 -42.12
C ALA A 1059 35.89 -2.09 -41.95
N ALA A 1060 35.19 -2.59 -40.93
CA ALA A 1060 33.85 -2.16 -40.56
C ALA A 1060 33.63 -2.24 -39.04
N TRP A 1061 32.62 -1.55 -38.56
CA TRP A 1061 32.17 -1.53 -37.17
C TRP A 1061 30.67 -1.82 -37.14
N PHE A 1062 30.23 -2.81 -36.39
CA PHE A 1062 28.83 -3.10 -36.13
C PHE A 1062 28.50 -2.90 -34.65
N ASP A 1063 27.43 -2.18 -34.37
CA ASP A 1063 26.90 -1.98 -33.03
C ASP A 1063 25.54 -2.69 -32.88
N PRO A 1064 25.51 -3.86 -32.21
CA PRO A 1064 24.28 -4.61 -31.96
C PRO A 1064 23.21 -3.80 -31.22
N SER A 1065 23.59 -2.78 -30.43
CA SER A 1065 22.64 -1.97 -29.67
C SER A 1065 21.83 -1.00 -30.53
N THR A 1066 22.36 -0.64 -31.70
CA THR A 1066 21.69 0.26 -32.65
C THR A 1066 21.31 -0.44 -33.96
N GLY A 1067 21.78 -1.66 -34.19
CA GLY A 1067 21.61 -2.37 -35.45
C GLY A 1067 22.31 -1.67 -36.62
N LYS A 1068 23.36 -0.88 -36.35
CA LYS A 1068 24.05 -0.09 -37.38
C LYS A 1068 25.45 -0.62 -37.65
N LEU A 1069 25.76 -0.80 -38.93
CA LEU A 1069 27.10 -1.12 -39.42
C LEU A 1069 27.69 0.11 -40.14
N VAL A 1070 28.91 0.49 -39.79
CA VAL A 1070 29.66 1.58 -40.43
C VAL A 1070 30.90 1.00 -41.11
N ALA A 1071 31.02 1.21 -42.43
CA ALA A 1071 32.23 0.87 -43.16
C ALA A 1071 33.36 1.87 -42.84
N LEU A 1072 34.53 1.37 -42.44
CA LEU A 1072 35.71 2.18 -42.11
C LEU A 1072 36.69 2.27 -43.29
N ARG A 1073 36.60 1.32 -44.23
CA ARG A 1073 37.39 1.23 -45.47
C ARG A 1073 36.48 1.40 -46.68
N ALA A 1074 37.05 1.82 -47.81
CA ALA A 1074 36.31 2.13 -49.03
C ALA A 1074 36.28 0.98 -50.07
N SER A 1075 36.87 -0.16 -49.73
CA SER A 1075 36.87 -1.37 -50.53
C SER A 1075 37.08 -2.59 -49.64
N GLY A 1076 36.61 -3.75 -50.11
CA GLY A 1076 36.68 -5.02 -49.41
C GLY A 1076 35.31 -5.66 -49.22
N SER A 1077 35.30 -6.86 -48.65
CA SER A 1077 34.06 -7.56 -48.29
C SER A 1077 34.16 -8.01 -46.84
N VAL A 1078 33.07 -7.84 -46.10
CA VAL A 1078 32.96 -8.22 -44.69
C VAL A 1078 31.82 -9.22 -44.51
N LEU A 1079 32.08 -10.25 -43.73
CA LEU A 1079 31.07 -11.22 -43.32
C LEU A 1079 30.54 -10.79 -41.95
N LEU A 1080 29.22 -10.80 -41.79
CA LEU A 1080 28.54 -10.64 -40.51
C LEU A 1080 27.63 -11.86 -40.28
N SER A 1081 27.65 -12.39 -39.07
CA SER A 1081 26.86 -13.54 -38.64
C SER A 1081 26.18 -13.24 -37.32
N VAL A 1082 25.01 -13.84 -37.11
CA VAL A 1082 24.29 -13.80 -35.84
C VAL A 1082 23.85 -15.21 -35.49
N THR A 1083 24.06 -15.61 -34.26
CA THR A 1083 23.62 -16.90 -33.71
C THR A 1083 22.63 -16.67 -32.59
N VAL A 1084 21.49 -17.36 -32.63
CA VAL A 1084 20.51 -17.39 -31.55
C VAL A 1084 20.19 -18.86 -31.27
N ASN A 1085 20.36 -19.30 -30.02
CA ASN A 1085 20.06 -20.67 -29.59
C ASN A 1085 20.62 -21.75 -30.54
N GLY A 1086 21.90 -21.60 -30.91
CA GLY A 1086 22.63 -22.53 -31.79
C GLY A 1086 22.34 -22.41 -33.30
N VAL A 1087 21.37 -21.60 -33.73
CA VAL A 1087 21.05 -21.38 -35.14
C VAL A 1087 21.76 -20.12 -35.64
N THR A 1088 22.54 -20.23 -36.73
CA THR A 1088 23.31 -19.11 -37.28
C THR A 1088 22.79 -18.65 -38.63
N ALA A 1089 22.60 -17.33 -38.79
CA ALA A 1089 22.42 -16.67 -40.09
C ALA A 1089 23.64 -15.82 -40.45
N ARG A 1090 23.91 -15.67 -41.75
CA ARG A 1090 25.10 -14.98 -42.27
C ARG A 1090 24.75 -14.07 -43.43
N THR A 1091 25.42 -12.93 -43.53
CA THR A 1091 25.33 -12.01 -44.68
C THR A 1091 26.71 -11.41 -44.99
N THR A 1092 26.92 -11.08 -46.26
CA THR A 1092 28.18 -10.51 -46.75
C THR A 1092 27.90 -9.12 -47.31
N LEU A 1093 28.62 -8.11 -46.83
CA LEU A 1093 28.52 -6.74 -47.33
C LEU A 1093 29.78 -6.37 -48.11
N THR A 1094 29.59 -5.66 -49.22
CA THR A 1094 30.70 -5.06 -49.98
C THR A 1094 30.93 -3.63 -49.50
N LEU A 1095 32.15 -3.31 -49.09
CA LEU A 1095 32.51 -1.95 -48.67
C LEU A 1095 32.77 -1.10 -49.92
N THR A 1096 32.14 0.07 -49.98
CA THR A 1096 32.22 0.97 -51.15
C THR A 1096 32.70 2.37 -50.77
N HIS A 1097 33.16 3.11 -51.77
CA HIS A 1097 33.34 4.55 -51.63
C HIS A 1097 31.99 5.23 -51.38
N PRO A 1098 31.95 6.32 -50.59
CA PRO A 1098 30.75 7.14 -50.49
C PRO A 1098 30.42 7.67 -51.89
N GLU A 1099 29.16 7.56 -52.31
CA GLU A 1099 28.74 8.11 -53.58
C GLU A 1099 28.99 9.62 -53.56
N ARG A 1100 29.75 10.13 -54.54
CA ARG A 1100 29.84 11.58 -54.75
C ARG A 1100 28.43 12.04 -55.13
N ALA A 1101 27.81 12.85 -54.28
CA ALA A 1101 26.61 13.59 -54.64
C ALA A 1101 26.86 14.27 -56.00
N ALA A 1102 26.07 13.91 -57.01
CA ALA A 1102 26.06 14.63 -58.27
C ALA A 1102 25.66 16.08 -57.96
N ALA A 1103 26.54 17.02 -58.30
CA ALA A 1103 26.39 18.46 -58.04
C ALA A 1103 25.25 19.09 -58.84
#